data_AF-A0A969B6P0-F1
#
_entry.id   AF-A0A969B6P0-F1
#
_cell.length_a   1.000
_cell.length_b   1.000
_cell.length_c   1.000
_cell.angle_alpha   90.00
_cell.angle_beta   90.00
_cell.angle_gamma   90.00
#
_symmetry.space_group_name_H-M   'P 1'
#
loop_
_entity.id
_entity.type
_entity.pdbx_description
1 polymer ?
#
loop_
_entity_poly.entity_id
_entity_poly.type
_entity_poly.pdbx_seq_one_letter_code
_entity_poly.pdbx_strand_id
1 'polypeptide(L)'
;MKNITADLAAIAHTQGEVAVNAEWQLAEMVDAIAAEIDHAEDTLALKSYARGMSFSLRQLSLDLQVAVRRDDNGQVKFRTAEPNSTGATTIKLDFAQLLKSQLSDDRRKLEQNIDRRPLDAIGLTPAEIRSLNAIAIYAIDDLHRYTQTAAMIGEVSRKANLDDARLRQVLGLPYLEALKPNRGLPGSTILLEGGNFGVAQPSQATVYFQGERLPILAWNNARIEVQIPPTATGNGVIFVVINDQISNTIDWQVLAVDLIVKDITIMPRNPQENDEITVTASLVNQGTGAANAFTVQWSIDGQAQNPQPHGILLPGQASQESSLVWKTRLPAGEHKFSFTADPEQLLTDIDRANSTFSQGTVVAAAQNLSFGDYRVIDSLDPFVSEQPWNLRQSVLTLVYRGLMRLDPNNGTLLNDLSQPPPRNKGNQTITHSFIQPSSPLGVDSPFLPVRSLPLTLTYQLRPDLRFHDGSEITPEDVLFSYQRARESSPWAELLGVITTVEIIDRATIIFTLSEALAANLNPQIWTLPIVPARAYQADPKRFINRPIGCGPFMAALKQDGKSGLVRLKAFEQYYLGKPRLQNLSIMMQANTRGLLNLLTSGEVGAIALPDQEGLADNLSSLQEKYHIIRTTTGNSAMLHLQTRALLERLPNDYETNWNAHLWYSP
;
A
#
# COMPACT_ATOMS: atom_id res chain seq x y z
N MET A 1 -39.60 47.57 14.68
CA MET A 1 -39.23 46.32 13.99
C MET A 1 -39.08 46.57 12.49
N LYS A 2 -38.05 47.31 12.05
CA LYS A 2 -37.75 47.48 10.62
C LYS A 2 -36.26 47.27 10.27
N ASN A 3 -35.43 46.89 11.24
CA ASN A 3 -33.97 46.69 11.07
C ASN A 3 -33.47 45.31 11.54
N ILE A 4 -34.30 44.27 11.58
CA ILE A 4 -33.85 42.91 11.98
C ILE A 4 -33.67 41.98 10.76
N THR A 5 -34.15 42.39 9.59
CA THR A 5 -34.12 41.55 8.36
C THR A 5 -32.77 41.54 7.62
N ALA A 6 -31.81 42.40 7.97
CA ALA A 6 -30.53 42.47 7.27
C ALA A 6 -29.45 41.55 7.87
N ASP A 7 -29.43 41.32 9.18
CA ASP A 7 -28.37 40.53 9.84
C ASP A 7 -28.57 39.01 9.74
N LEU A 8 -29.81 38.53 9.47
CA LEU A 8 -30.06 37.10 9.25
C LEU A 8 -29.59 36.61 7.87
N ALA A 9 -29.38 37.50 6.90
CA ALA A 9 -28.86 37.15 5.57
C ALA A 9 -27.33 36.98 5.55
N ALA A 10 -26.60 37.53 6.52
CA ALA A 10 -25.14 37.48 6.57
C ALA A 10 -24.58 36.19 7.23
N ILE A 11 -25.39 35.49 8.03
CA ILE A 11 -24.98 34.24 8.70
C ILE A 11 -25.08 33.02 7.76
N ALA A 12 -25.82 33.12 6.65
CA ALA A 12 -26.06 32.01 5.73
C ALA A 12 -24.91 31.74 4.72
N HIS A 13 -23.84 32.53 4.72
CA HIS A 13 -22.77 32.40 3.70
C HIS A 13 -21.50 31.65 4.14
N THR A 14 -21.50 30.97 5.30
CA THR A 14 -20.31 30.21 5.76
C THR A 14 -20.52 28.76 6.19
N GLN A 15 -21.72 28.19 6.03
CA GLN A 15 -21.90 26.74 6.16
C GLN A 15 -22.79 26.22 5.02
N GLY A 16 -22.40 25.07 4.45
CA GLY A 16 -22.97 24.50 3.24
C GLY A 16 -24.49 24.38 3.26
N GLU A 17 -25.08 24.50 2.07
CA GLU A 17 -26.50 24.39 1.74
C GLU A 17 -27.40 23.88 2.87
N VAL A 18 -27.90 24.82 3.69
CA VAL A 18 -29.04 24.52 4.56
C VAL A 18 -30.24 24.34 3.63
N ALA A 19 -30.77 23.13 3.57
CA ALA A 19 -31.99 22.83 2.83
C ALA A 19 -33.11 23.76 3.31
N VAL A 20 -33.41 24.77 2.51
CA VAL A 20 -34.49 25.71 2.76
C VAL A 20 -35.78 24.90 2.62
N ASN A 21 -36.37 24.47 3.74
CA ASN A 21 -37.60 23.67 3.87
C ASN A 21 -37.43 22.13 3.94
N ALA A 22 -36.67 21.64 4.93
CA ALA A 22 -36.54 20.20 5.25
C ALA A 22 -37.83 19.60 5.87
N GLU A 23 -37.99 18.28 5.74
CA GLU A 23 -39.09 17.52 6.37
C GLU A 23 -38.82 17.31 7.87
N TRP A 24 -39.84 17.51 8.70
CA TRP A 24 -39.77 17.43 10.18
C TRP A 24 -40.92 16.61 10.76
N GLN A 25 -40.77 16.17 12.02
CA GLN A 25 -41.85 15.45 12.74
C GLN A 25 -42.62 16.38 13.66
N LEU A 26 -43.92 16.12 13.84
CA LEU A 26 -44.75 16.94 14.73
C LEU A 26 -44.23 16.94 16.17
N ALA A 27 -43.70 15.82 16.66
CA ALA A 27 -43.13 15.71 18.01
C ALA A 27 -41.92 16.64 18.18
N GLU A 28 -40.96 16.61 17.25
CA GLU A 28 -39.77 17.47 17.26
C GLU A 28 -40.15 18.96 17.24
N MET A 29 -41.17 19.33 16.47
CA MET A 29 -41.66 20.71 16.43
C MET A 29 -42.36 21.11 17.73
N VAL A 30 -43.18 20.23 18.31
CA VAL A 30 -43.87 20.50 19.58
C VAL A 30 -42.86 20.63 20.72
N ASP A 31 -41.83 19.79 20.76
CA ASP A 31 -40.74 19.87 21.75
C ASP A 31 -39.93 21.16 21.59
N ALA A 32 -39.63 21.56 20.35
CA ALA A 32 -38.96 22.83 20.08
C ALA A 32 -39.80 24.05 20.47
N ILE A 33 -41.12 24.03 20.20
CA ILE A 33 -42.04 25.09 20.63
C ILE A 33 -42.17 25.12 22.15
N ALA A 34 -42.23 23.98 22.82
CA ALA A 34 -42.25 23.89 24.28
C ALA A 34 -40.96 24.48 24.88
N ALA A 35 -39.79 24.11 24.37
CA ALA A 35 -38.51 24.66 24.81
C ALA A 35 -38.40 26.18 24.58
N GLU A 36 -38.91 26.69 23.47
CA GLU A 36 -38.90 28.13 23.17
C GLU A 36 -39.91 28.90 24.04
N ILE A 37 -41.07 28.31 24.35
CA ILE A 37 -42.04 28.87 25.31
C ILE A 37 -41.43 28.89 26.72
N ASP A 38 -40.75 27.83 27.15
CA ASP A 38 -40.06 27.77 28.44
C ASP A 38 -38.95 28.84 28.51
N HIS A 39 -38.14 28.97 27.46
CA HIS A 39 -37.10 30.01 27.37
C HIS A 39 -37.69 31.43 27.35
N ALA A 40 -38.84 31.61 26.71
CA ALA A 40 -39.60 32.87 26.74
C ALA A 40 -40.20 33.13 28.12
N GLU A 41 -40.72 32.12 28.83
CA GLU A 41 -41.21 32.22 30.20
C GLU A 41 -40.08 32.59 31.16
N ASP A 42 -38.91 31.97 31.03
CA ASP A 42 -37.70 32.30 31.82
C ASP A 42 -37.23 33.73 31.56
N THR A 43 -37.22 34.14 30.28
CA THR A 43 -36.88 35.53 29.88
C THR A 43 -37.90 36.53 30.42
N LEU A 44 -39.18 36.18 30.44
CA LEU A 44 -40.26 37.01 30.96
C LEU A 44 -40.27 37.02 32.49
N ALA A 45 -39.91 35.92 33.16
CA ALA A 45 -39.72 35.84 34.60
C ALA A 45 -38.59 36.76 35.04
N LEU A 46 -37.47 36.76 34.32
CA LEU A 46 -36.34 37.67 34.53
C LEU A 46 -36.77 39.16 34.41
N LYS A 47 -37.59 39.49 33.40
CA LYS A 47 -38.15 40.85 33.20
C LYS A 47 -39.22 41.22 34.24
N SER A 48 -39.98 40.23 34.71
CA SER A 48 -41.02 40.36 35.75
C SER A 48 -40.41 40.77 37.08
N TYR A 49 -39.27 40.16 37.45
CA TYR A 49 -38.55 40.47 38.69
C TYR A 49 -37.90 41.86 38.68
N ALA A 50 -37.43 42.34 37.52
CA ALA A 50 -36.83 43.68 37.39
C ALA A 50 -37.84 44.84 37.47
N ARG A 51 -39.14 44.61 37.22
CA ARG A 51 -40.17 45.67 37.12
C ARG A 51 -41.41 45.47 38.02
N GLY A 52 -41.53 44.36 38.73
CA GLY A 52 -42.68 44.09 39.63
C GLY A 52 -44.00 43.80 38.92
N MET A 53 -43.98 43.34 37.67
CA MET A 53 -45.19 42.95 36.91
C MET A 53 -45.12 41.51 36.44
N SER A 54 -46.18 40.72 36.65
CA SER A 54 -46.30 39.35 36.15
C SER A 54 -46.82 39.31 34.72
N PHE A 55 -46.10 38.62 33.82
CA PHE A 55 -46.58 38.31 32.47
C PHE A 55 -47.05 36.85 32.43
N SER A 56 -48.19 36.58 31.79
CA SER A 56 -48.67 35.21 31.51
C SER A 56 -49.10 35.13 30.05
N LEU A 57 -48.73 34.04 29.38
CA LEU A 57 -49.20 33.74 28.04
C LEU A 57 -50.61 33.14 28.16
N ARG A 58 -51.65 33.92 27.85
CA ARG A 58 -53.06 33.47 28.03
C ARG A 58 -53.47 32.35 27.07
N GLN A 59 -53.02 32.43 25.82
CA GLN A 59 -53.33 31.48 24.75
C GLN A 59 -52.36 31.70 23.60
N LEU A 60 -51.79 30.62 23.07
CA LEU A 60 -51.02 30.64 21.83
C LEU A 60 -51.75 29.76 20.81
N SER A 61 -52.18 30.37 19.71
CA SER A 61 -52.78 29.68 18.56
C SER A 61 -51.87 29.85 17.36
N LEU A 62 -51.45 28.74 16.76
CA LEU A 62 -50.56 28.72 15.61
C LEU A 62 -51.24 27.95 14.45
N ASP A 63 -51.44 28.63 13.32
CA ASP A 63 -51.95 28.04 12.08
C ASP A 63 -50.76 27.86 11.11
N LEU A 64 -50.38 26.60 10.87
CA LEU A 64 -49.28 26.22 9.98
C LEU A 64 -49.83 25.56 8.71
N GLN A 65 -49.47 26.08 7.54
CA GLN A 65 -49.76 25.39 6.27
C GLN A 65 -48.60 24.46 5.92
N VAL A 66 -48.91 23.17 5.81
CA VAL A 66 -47.90 22.11 5.60
C VAL A 66 -48.35 21.08 4.59
N ALA A 67 -47.40 20.45 3.91
CA ALA A 67 -47.60 19.20 3.19
C ALA A 67 -47.35 18.03 4.15
N VAL A 68 -48.20 16.99 4.09
CA VAL A 68 -48.10 15.80 4.94
C VAL A 68 -47.74 14.60 4.08
N ARG A 69 -46.71 13.86 4.48
CA ARG A 69 -46.27 12.63 3.80
C ARG A 69 -45.98 11.53 4.83
N ARG A 70 -46.13 10.27 4.42
CA ARG A 70 -45.59 9.12 5.17
C ARG A 70 -44.30 8.65 4.51
N ASP A 71 -43.27 8.45 5.33
CA ASP A 71 -42.03 7.83 4.88
C ASP A 71 -42.16 6.30 4.76
N ASP A 72 -41.11 5.66 4.24
CA ASP A 72 -41.10 4.21 3.97
C ASP A 72 -41.20 3.35 5.25
N ASN A 73 -40.99 3.96 6.42
CA ASN A 73 -41.16 3.34 7.74
C ASN A 73 -42.56 3.61 8.34
N GLY A 74 -43.44 4.30 7.60
CA GLY A 74 -44.80 4.63 8.00
C GLY A 74 -44.91 5.84 8.92
N GLN A 75 -43.83 6.57 9.21
CA GLN A 75 -43.86 7.76 10.05
C GLN A 75 -44.40 8.96 9.27
N VAL A 76 -45.22 9.78 9.92
CA VAL A 76 -45.80 10.98 9.32
C VAL A 76 -44.82 12.13 9.44
N LYS A 77 -44.38 12.65 8.29
CA LYS A 77 -43.46 13.79 8.14
C LYS A 77 -44.22 14.99 7.59
N PHE A 78 -43.81 16.18 8.00
CA PHE A 78 -44.40 17.45 7.64
C PHE A 78 -43.35 18.33 6.95
N ARG A 79 -43.78 19.10 5.96
CA ARG A 79 -42.95 20.10 5.29
C ARG A 79 -43.73 21.40 5.15
N THR A 80 -43.10 22.54 5.36
CA THR A 80 -43.81 23.83 5.26
C THR A 80 -44.29 24.05 3.82
N ALA A 81 -45.52 24.52 3.64
CA ALA A 81 -46.07 24.75 2.30
C ALA A 81 -45.34 25.91 1.60
N GLU A 82 -44.88 25.66 0.37
CA GLU A 82 -44.31 26.70 -0.47
C GLU A 82 -45.42 27.60 -1.07
N PRO A 83 -45.14 28.88 -1.38
CA PRO A 83 -46.13 29.79 -1.95
C PRO A 83 -46.78 29.20 -3.21
N ASN A 84 -48.11 29.16 -3.24
CA ASN A 84 -48.95 28.59 -4.32
C ASN A 84 -48.93 27.05 -4.46
N SER A 85 -48.44 26.30 -3.46
CA SER A 85 -48.53 24.83 -3.49
C SER A 85 -49.99 24.34 -3.37
N THR A 86 -50.40 23.43 -4.26
CA THR A 86 -51.73 22.80 -4.22
C THR A 86 -51.66 21.51 -3.40
N GLY A 87 -52.56 21.37 -2.42
CA GLY A 87 -52.59 20.20 -1.50
C GLY A 87 -52.04 20.44 -0.09
N ALA A 88 -51.74 21.69 0.29
CA ALA A 88 -51.36 22.03 1.66
C ALA A 88 -52.53 21.83 2.63
N THR A 89 -52.22 21.28 3.81
CA THR A 89 -53.13 21.09 4.94
C THR A 89 -52.78 22.10 6.03
N THR A 90 -53.79 22.69 6.68
CA THR A 90 -53.57 23.56 7.84
C THR A 90 -53.55 22.74 9.11
N ILE A 91 -52.44 22.78 9.85
CA ILE A 91 -52.37 22.31 11.23
C ILE A 91 -52.65 23.50 12.14
N LYS A 92 -53.66 23.34 13.00
CA LYS A 92 -53.95 24.29 14.07
C LYS A 92 -53.47 23.72 15.40
N LEU A 93 -52.60 24.46 16.08
CA LEU A 93 -52.11 24.10 17.40
C LEU A 93 -52.57 25.17 18.39
N ASP A 94 -53.43 24.76 19.32
CA ASP A 94 -53.91 25.58 20.42
C ASP A 94 -53.28 25.10 21.72
N PHE A 95 -52.46 25.95 22.34
CA PHE A 95 -51.85 25.67 23.64
C PHE A 95 -52.70 26.34 24.74
N ALA A 96 -53.28 25.54 25.65
CA ALA A 96 -54.07 26.00 26.78
C ALA A 96 -53.34 25.73 28.12
N GLN A 97 -53.40 26.67 29.07
CA GLN A 97 -52.70 26.58 30.35
C GLN A 97 -53.54 25.87 31.45
N LEU A 98 -52.87 25.07 32.29
CA LEU A 98 -53.32 24.73 33.65
C LEU A 98 -53.07 25.94 34.58
N LEU A 99 -54.10 26.39 35.31
CA LEU A 99 -54.01 27.60 36.14
C LEU A 99 -53.14 27.40 37.39
N LYS A 100 -52.17 28.30 37.56
CA LYS A 100 -51.32 28.52 38.75
C LYS A 100 -52.07 29.13 39.94
N SER A 101 -53.40 29.04 40.01
CA SER A 101 -54.20 29.57 41.13
C SER A 101 -54.16 28.68 42.38
N GLN A 102 -53.29 27.67 42.42
CA GLN A 102 -53.01 26.84 43.61
C GLN A 102 -51.62 27.06 44.23
N LEU A 103 -50.85 28.06 43.77
CA LEU A 103 -49.47 28.30 44.24
C LEU A 103 -49.25 29.65 44.94
N SER A 104 -50.29 30.48 45.10
CA SER A 104 -50.13 31.86 45.54
C SER A 104 -50.62 32.17 46.95
N ASP A 105 -50.62 31.21 47.88
CA ASP A 105 -51.07 31.47 49.26
C ASP A 105 -50.08 31.16 50.39
N ASP A 106 -48.81 30.86 50.09
CA ASP A 106 -47.75 30.90 51.10
C ASP A 106 -46.57 31.74 50.62
N ARG A 107 -46.80 33.06 50.51
CA ARG A 107 -45.69 34.02 50.60
C ARG A 107 -45.20 34.03 52.04
N ARG A 108 -44.33 33.07 52.40
CA ARG A 108 -43.41 33.31 53.52
C ARG A 108 -42.61 34.57 53.17
N LYS A 109 -42.87 35.67 53.89
CA LYS A 109 -41.91 36.77 53.99
C LYS A 109 -40.62 36.16 54.54
N LEU A 110 -39.67 35.90 53.66
CA LEU A 110 -38.30 35.62 54.06
C LEU A 110 -37.68 36.95 54.43
N GLU A 111 -37.69 37.25 55.74
CA GLU A 111 -36.65 38.06 56.34
C GLU A 111 -35.33 37.29 56.15
N GLN A 112 -34.65 37.53 55.03
CA GLN A 112 -33.26 37.12 54.83
C GLN A 112 -32.40 38.37 54.82
N ASN A 113 -31.26 38.30 55.52
CA ASN A 113 -30.22 39.33 55.59
C ASN A 113 -29.89 39.83 54.18
N ILE A 114 -30.27 41.07 53.86
CA ILE A 114 -29.97 41.69 52.56
C ILE A 114 -28.50 42.13 52.58
N ASP A 115 -27.63 41.45 51.84
CA ASP A 115 -26.23 41.87 51.67
C ASP A 115 -26.12 42.98 50.60
N ARG A 116 -26.23 44.23 51.04
CA ARG A 116 -26.12 45.42 50.17
C ARG A 116 -24.67 45.79 49.83
N ARG A 117 -23.69 44.95 50.14
CA ARG A 117 -22.30 45.27 49.80
C ARG A 117 -22.12 45.35 48.28
N PRO A 118 -21.29 46.30 47.80
CA PRO A 118 -20.99 46.45 46.38
C PRO A 118 -20.27 45.22 45.81
N LEU A 119 -20.42 44.99 44.50
CA LEU A 119 -19.88 43.83 43.78
C LEU A 119 -18.34 43.72 43.83
N ASP A 120 -17.62 44.81 44.12
CA ASP A 120 -16.16 44.80 44.30
C ASP A 120 -15.73 44.03 45.56
N ALA A 121 -16.61 43.89 46.56
CA ALA A 121 -16.30 43.20 47.81
C ALA A 121 -16.13 41.68 47.66
N ILE A 122 -16.50 41.09 46.51
CA ILE A 122 -16.28 39.68 46.17
C ILE A 122 -15.14 39.48 45.16
N GLY A 123 -14.29 40.50 44.97
CA GLY A 123 -13.09 40.38 44.14
C GLY A 123 -13.35 40.46 42.63
N LEU A 124 -14.48 41.04 42.21
CA LEU A 124 -14.76 41.40 40.82
C LEU A 124 -13.99 42.67 40.43
N THR A 125 -13.47 42.68 39.20
CA THR A 125 -12.79 43.84 38.61
C THR A 125 -13.80 44.90 38.15
N PRO A 126 -13.39 46.17 37.99
CA PRO A 126 -14.28 47.21 37.49
C PRO A 126 -14.89 46.92 36.12
N ALA A 127 -14.23 46.13 35.26
CA ALA A 127 -14.77 45.72 33.97
C ALA A 127 -15.90 44.70 34.12
N GLU A 128 -15.68 43.66 34.94
CA GLU A 128 -16.69 42.64 35.24
C GLU A 128 -17.93 43.26 35.91
N ILE A 129 -17.72 44.20 36.84
CA ILE A 129 -18.82 44.95 37.50
C ILE A 129 -19.61 45.76 36.47
N ARG A 130 -18.96 46.43 35.50
CA ARG A 130 -19.67 47.16 34.43
C ARG A 130 -20.52 46.22 33.59
N SER A 131 -20.03 45.03 33.27
CA SER A 131 -20.78 44.02 32.52
C SER A 131 -22.02 43.52 33.29
N LEU A 132 -21.89 43.26 34.60
CA LEU A 132 -23.02 42.87 35.45
C LEU A 132 -24.04 44.01 35.61
N ASN A 133 -23.57 45.24 35.78
CA ASN A 133 -24.43 46.42 35.85
C ASN A 133 -25.23 46.63 34.55
N ALA A 134 -24.66 46.28 33.40
CA ALA A 134 -25.34 46.39 32.10
C ALA A 134 -26.56 45.45 31.99
N ILE A 135 -26.61 44.39 32.79
CA ILE A 135 -27.73 43.45 32.89
C ILE A 135 -28.52 43.62 34.19
N ALA A 136 -28.40 44.78 34.84
CA ALA A 136 -29.13 45.18 36.05
C ALA A 136 -28.81 44.38 37.32
N ILE A 137 -27.59 43.86 37.44
CA ILE A 137 -27.07 43.27 38.68
C ILE A 137 -26.12 44.29 39.33
N TYR A 138 -26.53 44.88 40.45
CA TYR A 138 -25.82 46.02 41.05
C TYR A 138 -25.18 45.71 42.42
N ALA A 139 -25.68 44.71 43.13
CA ALA A 139 -25.19 44.31 44.44
C ALA A 139 -24.94 42.79 44.52
N ILE A 140 -24.20 42.37 45.54
CA ILE A 140 -23.92 40.94 45.81
C ILE A 140 -25.22 40.14 45.97
N ASP A 141 -26.21 40.70 46.66
CA ASP A 141 -27.53 40.06 46.83
C ASP A 141 -28.32 39.92 45.51
N ASP A 142 -28.12 40.84 44.54
CA ASP A 142 -28.69 40.67 43.19
C ASP A 142 -28.01 39.50 42.49
N LEU A 143 -26.67 39.45 42.56
CA LEU A 143 -25.90 38.39 41.91
C LEU A 143 -26.27 37.02 42.47
N HIS A 144 -26.37 36.86 43.80
CA HIS A 144 -26.80 35.61 44.42
C HIS A 144 -28.23 35.20 44.01
N ARG A 145 -29.16 36.17 43.89
CA ARG A 145 -30.51 35.89 43.40
C ARG A 145 -30.53 35.42 41.94
N TYR A 146 -29.67 35.98 41.09
CA TYR A 146 -29.56 35.60 39.68
C TYR A 146 -28.62 34.42 39.42
N THR A 147 -28.12 33.75 40.45
CA THR A 147 -27.18 32.61 40.33
C THR A 147 -27.57 31.42 41.21
N GLN A 148 -28.86 31.29 41.53
CA GLN A 148 -29.38 30.22 42.40
C GLN A 148 -29.30 28.81 41.77
N THR A 149 -29.26 28.73 40.45
CA THR A 149 -29.17 27.46 39.71
C THR A 149 -28.07 27.52 38.66
N ALA A 150 -27.58 26.36 38.22
CA ALA A 150 -26.57 26.28 37.17
C ALA A 150 -27.04 26.93 35.85
N ALA A 151 -28.33 26.82 35.51
CA ALA A 151 -28.91 27.47 34.33
C ALA A 151 -28.87 29.00 34.46
N MET A 152 -29.21 29.53 35.63
CA MET A 152 -29.17 30.98 35.90
C MET A 152 -27.73 31.51 35.87
N ILE A 153 -26.76 30.76 36.41
CA ILE A 153 -25.33 31.09 36.31
C ILE A 153 -24.90 31.18 34.83
N GLY A 154 -25.25 30.17 34.03
CA GLY A 154 -24.95 30.17 32.60
C GLY A 154 -25.61 31.33 31.83
N GLU A 155 -26.83 31.72 32.23
CA GLU A 155 -27.52 32.88 31.65
C GLU A 155 -26.81 34.20 32.00
N VAL A 156 -26.42 34.39 33.25
CA VAL A 156 -25.67 35.57 33.70
C VAL A 156 -24.32 35.63 33.00
N SER A 157 -23.59 34.52 32.94
CA SER A 157 -22.32 34.40 32.21
C SER A 157 -22.46 34.86 30.75
N ARG A 158 -23.47 34.34 30.04
CA ARG A 158 -23.72 34.68 28.63
C ARG A 158 -24.12 36.14 28.44
N LYS A 159 -25.05 36.66 29.26
CA LYS A 159 -25.55 38.04 29.11
C LYS A 159 -24.54 39.10 29.54
N ALA A 160 -23.73 38.83 30.56
CA ALA A 160 -22.66 39.72 31.01
C ALA A 160 -21.34 39.51 30.24
N ASN A 161 -21.26 38.50 29.36
CA ASN A 161 -20.01 38.10 28.70
C ASN A 161 -18.88 37.91 29.72
N LEU A 162 -19.20 37.19 30.80
CA LEU A 162 -18.29 36.87 31.91
C LEU A 162 -18.08 35.36 31.92
N ASP A 163 -16.84 34.91 32.03
CA ASP A 163 -16.53 33.48 32.10
C ASP A 163 -17.28 32.79 33.26
N ASP A 164 -17.87 31.61 32.98
CA ASP A 164 -18.70 30.87 33.95
C ASP A 164 -17.86 30.42 35.16
N ALA A 165 -16.65 29.89 34.92
CA ALA A 165 -15.75 29.47 35.98
C ALA A 165 -15.34 30.67 36.87
N ARG A 166 -15.10 31.83 36.25
CA ARG A 166 -14.84 33.09 36.97
C ARG A 166 -16.02 33.55 37.82
N LEU A 167 -17.25 33.46 37.30
CA LEU A 167 -18.47 33.80 38.04
C LEU A 167 -18.66 32.87 39.25
N ARG A 168 -18.43 31.56 39.07
CA ARG A 168 -18.48 30.57 40.15
C ARG A 168 -17.39 30.79 41.20
N GLN A 169 -16.18 31.16 40.77
CA GLN A 169 -15.07 31.45 41.65
C GLN A 169 -15.43 32.54 42.67
N VAL A 170 -15.97 33.68 42.20
CA VAL A 170 -16.34 34.81 43.08
C VAL A 170 -17.56 34.51 43.96
N LEU A 171 -18.42 33.58 43.55
CA LEU A 171 -19.57 33.10 44.31
C LEU A 171 -19.21 32.01 45.33
N GLY A 172 -17.95 31.57 45.37
CA GLY A 172 -17.52 30.46 46.23
C GLY A 172 -18.09 29.10 45.80
N LEU A 173 -18.54 28.98 44.55
CA LEU A 173 -19.08 27.75 43.96
C LEU A 173 -17.95 26.93 43.32
N PRO A 174 -18.07 25.59 43.26
CA PRO A 174 -17.10 24.75 42.58
C PRO A 174 -17.01 25.11 41.09
N TYR A 175 -15.78 25.17 40.56
CA TYR A 175 -15.53 25.52 39.17
C TYR A 175 -14.36 24.73 38.57
N LEU A 176 -14.40 24.53 37.26
CA LEU A 176 -13.34 23.94 36.44
C LEU A 176 -12.70 25.02 35.57
N GLU A 177 -11.38 25.04 35.53
CA GLU A 177 -10.58 25.95 34.71
C GLU A 177 -9.97 25.22 33.51
N ALA A 178 -9.45 24.01 33.72
CA ALA A 178 -8.81 23.24 32.65
C ALA A 178 -8.87 21.72 32.90
N LEU A 179 -8.75 20.95 31.82
CA LEU A 179 -8.54 19.51 31.84
C LEU A 179 -7.14 19.18 31.28
N LYS A 180 -6.37 18.35 31.98
CA LYS A 180 -5.02 17.96 31.59
C LYS A 180 -4.84 16.44 31.60
N PRO A 181 -4.66 15.79 30.43
CA PRO A 181 -4.83 16.35 29.09
C PRO A 181 -6.31 16.66 28.78
N ASN A 182 -6.56 17.56 27.82
CA ASN A 182 -7.91 17.94 27.38
C ASN A 182 -8.56 16.94 26.38
N ARG A 183 -7.87 15.83 26.11
CA ARG A 183 -8.32 14.68 25.32
C ARG A 183 -7.44 13.47 25.65
N GLY A 184 -7.90 12.25 25.40
CA GLY A 184 -7.12 11.05 25.71
C GLY A 184 -7.80 9.75 25.29
N LEU A 185 -7.07 8.64 25.36
CA LEU A 185 -7.61 7.30 25.08
C LEU A 185 -8.59 6.86 26.19
N PRO A 186 -9.49 5.89 25.93
CA PRO A 186 -10.27 5.24 26.97
C PRO A 186 -9.36 4.68 28.08
N GLY A 187 -9.81 4.75 29.34
CA GLY A 187 -9.01 4.29 30.48
C GLY A 187 -7.95 5.29 30.97
N SER A 188 -7.72 6.40 30.26
CA SER A 188 -6.71 7.40 30.63
C SER A 188 -7.06 8.14 31.92
N THR A 189 -6.02 8.52 32.65
CA THR A 189 -6.16 9.42 33.80
C THR A 189 -6.10 10.86 33.35
N ILE A 190 -7.00 11.69 33.88
CA ILE A 190 -7.05 13.12 33.60
C ILE A 190 -7.04 13.93 34.91
N LEU A 191 -6.41 15.10 34.87
CA LEU A 191 -6.38 16.08 35.94
C LEU A 191 -7.37 17.20 35.63
N LEU A 192 -8.36 17.37 36.49
CA LEU A 192 -9.28 18.51 36.50
C LEU A 192 -8.65 19.60 37.36
N GLU A 193 -8.33 20.75 36.77
CA GLU A 193 -7.88 21.95 37.48
C GLU A 193 -9.05 22.90 37.68
N GLY A 194 -9.13 23.52 38.84
CA GLY A 194 -10.18 24.47 39.18
C GLY A 194 -10.09 24.95 40.63
N GLY A 195 -11.22 25.10 41.30
CA GLY A 195 -11.23 25.60 42.68
C GLY A 195 -12.56 25.42 43.39
N ASN A 196 -12.54 25.74 44.69
CA ASN A 196 -13.67 25.58 45.61
C ASN A 196 -14.16 24.12 45.74
N PHE A 197 -13.26 23.15 45.55
CA PHE A 197 -13.60 21.74 45.74
C PHE A 197 -13.64 21.32 47.21
N GLY A 198 -12.93 22.06 48.08
CA GLY A 198 -12.72 21.71 49.47
C GLY A 198 -11.42 20.94 49.68
N VAL A 199 -10.79 21.16 50.84
CA VAL A 199 -9.48 20.58 51.19
C VAL A 199 -9.50 19.05 51.36
N ALA A 200 -10.67 18.47 51.62
CA ALA A 200 -10.89 17.03 51.69
C ALA A 200 -12.10 16.66 50.83
N GLN A 201 -12.06 15.47 50.22
CA GLN A 201 -13.13 14.97 49.34
C GLN A 201 -14.44 14.77 50.13
N PRO A 202 -15.54 15.44 49.76
CA PRO A 202 -16.85 15.17 50.34
C PRO A 202 -17.37 13.79 49.95
N SER A 203 -18.11 13.12 50.84
CA SER A 203 -18.62 11.77 50.63
C SER A 203 -19.60 11.62 49.46
N GLN A 204 -20.26 12.71 49.06
CA GLN A 204 -21.19 12.76 47.91
C GLN A 204 -20.54 13.32 46.64
N ALA A 205 -19.25 13.70 46.68
CA ALA A 205 -18.60 14.31 45.53
C ALA A 205 -18.50 13.31 44.37
N THR A 206 -18.96 13.72 43.19
CA THR A 206 -19.00 12.88 42.00
C THR A 206 -18.53 13.67 40.79
N VAL A 207 -17.71 13.05 39.93
CA VAL A 207 -17.33 13.60 38.62
C VAL A 207 -18.06 12.83 37.54
N TYR A 208 -18.57 13.51 36.52
CA TYR A 208 -19.30 12.90 35.42
C TYR A 208 -18.63 13.14 34.07
N PHE A 209 -18.68 12.14 33.20
CA PHE A 209 -18.42 12.24 31.77
C PHE A 209 -19.49 11.45 31.01
N GLN A 210 -20.15 12.08 30.04
CA GLN A 210 -21.25 11.45 29.26
C GLN A 210 -22.35 10.81 30.13
N GLY A 211 -22.62 11.36 31.32
CA GLY A 211 -23.61 10.83 32.26
C GLY A 211 -23.12 9.66 33.13
N GLU A 212 -21.92 9.14 32.89
CA GLU A 212 -21.28 8.10 33.70
C GLU A 212 -20.43 8.73 34.84
N ARG A 213 -20.42 8.08 36.00
CA ARG A 213 -19.60 8.50 37.15
C ARG A 213 -18.16 8.05 36.99
N LEU A 214 -17.22 8.99 37.10
CA LEU A 214 -15.80 8.71 37.01
C LEU A 214 -15.21 8.33 38.38
N PRO A 215 -14.34 7.30 38.44
CA PRO A 215 -13.52 7.03 39.62
C PRO A 215 -12.61 8.22 39.95
N ILE A 216 -12.71 8.72 41.18
CA ILE A 216 -11.81 9.75 41.72
C ILE A 216 -10.59 9.07 42.32
N LEU A 217 -9.40 9.41 41.82
CA LEU A 217 -8.12 8.86 42.22
C LEU A 217 -7.42 9.73 43.27
N ALA A 218 -7.51 11.06 43.11
CA ALA A 218 -6.92 12.02 44.03
C ALA A 218 -7.76 13.31 44.11
N TRP A 219 -7.66 14.02 45.23
CA TRP A 219 -8.45 15.20 45.51
C TRP A 219 -7.68 16.25 46.29
N ASN A 220 -7.84 17.52 45.93
CA ASN A 220 -7.57 18.67 46.79
C ASN A 220 -8.50 19.84 46.40
N ASN A 221 -8.33 21.00 47.05
CA ASN A 221 -9.22 22.15 46.85
C ASN A 221 -9.23 22.73 45.42
N ALA A 222 -8.22 22.44 44.61
CA ALA A 222 -8.05 23.02 43.27
C ALA A 222 -7.79 21.97 42.17
N ARG A 223 -7.69 20.68 42.53
CA ARG A 223 -7.36 19.60 41.60
C ARG A 223 -8.09 18.32 41.96
N ILE A 224 -8.63 17.66 40.94
CA ILE A 224 -9.24 16.33 41.05
C ILE A 224 -8.63 15.45 39.96
N GLU A 225 -8.09 14.31 40.34
CA GLU A 225 -7.59 13.31 39.39
C GLU A 225 -8.64 12.21 39.24
N VAL A 226 -9.03 11.91 38.00
CA VAL A 226 -10.05 10.89 37.70
C VAL A 226 -9.60 9.97 36.58
N GLN A 227 -10.19 8.78 36.54
CA GLN A 227 -9.99 7.82 35.46
C GLN A 227 -11.17 7.84 34.49
N ILE A 228 -10.90 7.97 33.19
CA ILE A 228 -11.91 7.82 32.13
C ILE A 228 -12.26 6.33 31.97
N PRO A 229 -13.53 5.96 31.72
CA PRO A 229 -13.92 4.57 31.54
C PRO A 229 -13.15 3.93 30.37
N PRO A 230 -12.69 2.67 30.49
CA PRO A 230 -12.04 1.95 29.38
C PRO A 230 -12.95 1.74 28.15
N THR A 231 -14.26 1.92 28.33
CA THR A 231 -15.29 1.78 27.30
C THR A 231 -15.79 3.12 26.75
N ALA A 232 -15.21 4.25 27.21
CA ALA A 232 -15.62 5.57 26.75
C ALA A 232 -15.39 5.73 25.24
N THR A 233 -16.27 6.44 24.55
CA THR A 233 -16.13 6.75 23.11
C THR A 233 -16.67 8.15 22.80
N GLY A 234 -16.16 8.76 21.73
CA GLY A 234 -16.66 10.04 21.24
C GLY A 234 -16.32 11.26 22.10
N ASN A 235 -17.09 12.33 21.93
CA ASN A 235 -16.90 13.60 22.63
C ASN A 235 -17.95 13.76 23.73
N GLY A 236 -17.62 14.48 24.81
CA GLY A 236 -18.56 14.78 25.87
C GLY A 236 -18.06 15.91 26.77
N VAL A 237 -18.86 16.26 27.77
CA VAL A 237 -18.49 17.26 28.78
C VAL A 237 -18.11 16.59 30.10
N ILE A 238 -17.18 17.21 30.81
CA ILE A 238 -16.80 16.86 32.18
C ILE A 238 -17.27 17.94 33.14
N PHE A 239 -17.90 17.52 34.25
CA PHE A 239 -18.28 18.40 35.34
C PHE A 239 -18.23 17.66 36.68
N VAL A 240 -18.20 18.43 37.77
CA VAL A 240 -18.11 17.94 39.14
C VAL A 240 -19.36 18.35 39.92
N VAL A 241 -19.88 17.46 40.75
CA VAL A 241 -20.97 17.72 41.69
C VAL A 241 -20.44 17.60 43.11
N ILE A 242 -20.56 18.66 43.90
CA ILE A 242 -20.07 18.74 45.28
C ILE A 242 -21.17 19.35 46.14
N ASN A 243 -21.69 18.60 47.12
CA ASN A 243 -22.76 19.06 48.02
C ASN A 243 -23.95 19.69 47.26
N ASP A 244 -24.46 18.98 46.25
CA ASP A 244 -25.54 19.42 45.35
C ASP A 244 -25.23 20.65 44.47
N GLN A 245 -23.98 21.14 44.48
CA GLN A 245 -23.51 22.19 43.59
C GLN A 245 -22.76 21.59 42.40
N ILE A 246 -23.24 21.87 41.20
CA ILE A 246 -22.62 21.45 39.93
C ILE A 246 -21.60 22.51 39.52
N SER A 247 -20.42 22.14 39.04
CA SER A 247 -19.46 23.06 38.41
C SER A 247 -19.91 23.53 37.01
N ASN A 248 -19.12 24.38 36.36
CA ASN A 248 -19.20 24.53 34.90
C ASN A 248 -18.71 23.25 34.20
N THR A 249 -18.98 23.14 32.90
CA THR A 249 -18.59 22.02 32.05
C THR A 249 -17.38 22.37 31.19
N ILE A 250 -16.49 21.40 30.95
CA ILE A 250 -15.43 21.51 29.95
C ILE A 250 -15.53 20.33 28.98
N ASP A 251 -15.42 20.60 27.67
CA ASP A 251 -15.40 19.56 26.64
C ASP A 251 -14.15 18.69 26.75
N TRP A 252 -14.34 17.38 26.59
CA TRP A 252 -13.27 16.40 26.54
C TRP A 252 -13.52 15.38 25.43
N GLN A 253 -12.46 15.08 24.67
CA GLN A 253 -12.51 14.17 23.53
C GLN A 253 -11.86 12.84 23.87
N VAL A 254 -12.60 11.75 23.67
CA VAL A 254 -12.03 10.40 23.65
C VAL A 254 -11.32 10.20 22.30
N LEU A 255 -10.03 9.92 22.35
CA LEU A 255 -9.25 9.48 21.19
C LEU A 255 -9.53 8.01 20.91
N ALA A 256 -9.68 7.65 19.64
CA ALA A 256 -9.94 6.26 19.22
C ALA A 256 -8.85 5.79 18.25
N VAL A 257 -8.44 4.53 18.37
CA VAL A 257 -7.63 3.86 17.35
C VAL A 257 -8.58 3.16 16.38
N ASP A 258 -8.28 3.21 15.08
CA ASP A 258 -9.05 2.52 14.03
C ASP A 258 -8.06 2.03 12.96
N LEU A 259 -7.61 0.79 13.08
CA LEU A 259 -6.63 0.20 12.17
C LEU A 259 -7.34 -0.48 11.01
N ILE A 260 -7.24 0.12 9.83
CA ILE A 260 -7.87 -0.39 8.61
C ILE A 260 -6.85 -1.01 7.69
N VAL A 261 -7.06 -2.27 7.32
CA VAL A 261 -6.36 -2.91 6.21
C VAL A 261 -7.16 -2.68 4.93
N LYS A 262 -6.68 -1.79 4.06
CA LYS A 262 -7.42 -1.31 2.88
C LYS A 262 -7.40 -2.28 1.71
N ASP A 263 -6.26 -2.94 1.49
CA ASP A 263 -6.03 -3.80 0.33
C ASP A 263 -4.86 -4.75 0.59
N ILE A 264 -4.80 -5.83 -0.20
CA ILE A 264 -3.64 -6.70 -0.37
C ILE A 264 -3.34 -6.80 -1.87
N THR A 265 -2.18 -6.29 -2.26
CA THR A 265 -1.68 -6.41 -3.64
C THR A 265 -0.85 -7.68 -3.78
N ILE A 266 -1.02 -8.39 -4.90
CA ILE A 266 -0.33 -9.64 -5.20
C ILE A 266 0.45 -9.47 -6.50
N MET A 267 1.75 -9.75 -6.47
CA MET A 267 2.63 -9.70 -7.63
C MET A 267 3.37 -11.03 -7.81
N PRO A 268 3.38 -11.62 -9.02
CA PRO A 268 2.65 -11.16 -10.22
C PRO A 268 1.12 -11.30 -10.05
N ARG A 269 0.34 -10.51 -10.82
CA ARG A 269 -1.14 -10.53 -10.74
C ARG A 269 -1.75 -11.89 -11.08
N ASN A 270 -1.09 -12.65 -11.96
CA ASN A 270 -1.50 -13.98 -12.40
C ASN A 270 -0.36 -14.98 -12.13
N PRO A 271 -0.15 -15.38 -10.86
CA PRO A 271 0.98 -16.22 -10.49
C PRO A 271 0.89 -17.62 -11.08
N GLN A 272 2.04 -18.23 -11.30
CA GLN A 272 2.19 -19.63 -11.67
C GLN A 272 2.95 -20.41 -10.61
N GLU A 273 2.79 -21.73 -10.65
CA GLU A 273 3.57 -22.64 -9.83
C GLU A 273 5.07 -22.38 -10.02
N ASN A 274 5.77 -22.23 -8.89
CA ASN A 274 7.16 -21.80 -8.76
C ASN A 274 7.45 -20.30 -8.96
N ASP A 275 6.47 -19.42 -9.22
CA ASP A 275 6.73 -17.98 -9.16
C ASP A 275 7.09 -17.55 -7.73
N GLU A 276 7.97 -16.55 -7.61
CA GLU A 276 8.09 -15.80 -6.35
C GLU A 276 6.93 -14.80 -6.28
N ILE A 277 6.00 -15.06 -5.37
CA ILE A 277 4.83 -14.22 -5.14
C ILE A 277 5.16 -13.24 -4.02
N THR A 278 5.13 -11.96 -4.33
CA THR A 278 5.20 -10.88 -3.33
C THR A 278 3.78 -10.39 -3.05
N VAL A 279 3.36 -10.44 -1.79
CA VAL A 279 2.11 -9.86 -1.33
C VAL A 279 2.38 -8.68 -0.42
N THR A 280 1.64 -7.59 -0.62
CA THR A 280 1.81 -6.34 0.14
C THR A 280 0.47 -5.84 0.63
N ALA A 281 0.33 -5.70 1.95
CA ALA A 281 -0.86 -5.12 2.59
C ALA A 281 -0.77 -3.58 2.66
N SER A 282 -1.93 -2.92 2.69
CA SER A 282 -2.05 -1.47 2.94
C SER A 282 -2.76 -1.24 4.27
N LEU A 283 -2.04 -0.71 5.27
CA LEU A 283 -2.56 -0.46 6.62
C LEU A 283 -2.58 1.04 6.92
N VAL A 284 -3.68 1.55 7.48
CA VAL A 284 -3.82 2.95 7.89
C VAL A 284 -4.48 3.01 9.26
N ASN A 285 -4.03 3.90 10.13
CA ASN A 285 -4.82 4.28 11.31
C ASN A 285 -5.75 5.44 10.93
N GLN A 286 -7.06 5.19 10.79
CA GLN A 286 -8.06 6.24 10.51
C GLN A 286 -8.61 6.90 11.78
N GLY A 287 -8.20 6.41 12.94
CA GLY A 287 -8.65 6.90 14.23
C GLY A 287 -8.04 8.26 14.58
N THR A 288 -8.54 8.85 15.66
CA THR A 288 -8.06 10.12 16.21
C THR A 288 -6.90 9.93 17.21
N GLY A 289 -6.68 8.72 17.71
CA GLY A 289 -5.63 8.33 18.64
C GLY A 289 -4.49 7.58 17.97
N ALA A 290 -3.27 7.74 18.48
CA ALA A 290 -2.12 6.97 18.01
C ALA A 290 -2.25 5.51 18.46
N ALA A 291 -2.02 4.58 17.54
CA ALA A 291 -1.84 3.17 17.87
C ALA A 291 -0.43 3.00 18.43
N ASN A 292 -0.32 2.56 19.69
CA ASN A 292 0.97 2.13 20.26
C ASN A 292 1.50 0.92 19.50
N ALA A 293 2.78 0.55 19.70
CA ALA A 293 3.36 -0.63 19.07
C ALA A 293 2.49 -1.88 19.28
N PHE A 294 2.31 -2.65 18.21
CA PHE A 294 1.41 -3.79 18.12
C PHE A 294 2.01 -4.86 17.19
N THR A 295 1.27 -5.93 16.92
CA THR A 295 1.70 -6.96 15.96
C THR A 295 0.79 -7.01 14.75
N VAL A 296 1.33 -7.49 13.63
CA VAL A 296 0.59 -7.78 12.41
C VAL A 296 0.82 -9.23 12.01
N GLN A 297 -0.14 -9.85 11.35
CA GLN A 297 -0.06 -11.27 11.02
C GLN A 297 -0.62 -11.57 9.64
N TRP A 298 0.19 -12.27 8.85
CA TRP A 298 -0.23 -12.90 7.59
C TRP A 298 -0.85 -14.27 7.86
N SER A 299 -1.82 -14.66 7.06
CA SER A 299 -2.27 -16.05 6.95
C SER A 299 -2.48 -16.42 5.49
N ILE A 300 -2.24 -17.68 5.16
CA ILE A 300 -2.54 -18.26 3.85
C ILE A 300 -3.41 -19.50 4.03
N ASP A 301 -4.51 -19.58 3.28
CA ASP A 301 -5.44 -20.73 3.31
C ASP A 301 -5.91 -21.08 4.74
N GLY A 302 -6.08 -20.06 5.57
CA GLY A 302 -6.46 -20.18 6.99
C GLY A 302 -5.31 -20.55 7.95
N GLN A 303 -4.10 -20.78 7.44
CA GLN A 303 -2.91 -21.05 8.26
C GLN A 303 -2.18 -19.75 8.59
N ALA A 304 -2.23 -19.36 9.86
CA ALA A 304 -1.58 -18.15 10.36
C ALA A 304 -0.06 -18.30 10.46
N GLN A 305 0.67 -17.27 10.03
CA GLN A 305 2.12 -17.14 10.19
C GLN A 305 2.45 -16.54 11.57
N ASN A 306 3.73 -16.55 11.96
CA ASN A 306 4.14 -15.90 13.20
C ASN A 306 3.87 -14.38 13.15
N PRO A 307 3.20 -13.80 14.17
CA PRO A 307 3.01 -12.36 14.25
C PRO A 307 4.34 -11.61 14.17
N GLN A 308 4.36 -10.50 13.43
CA GLN A 308 5.50 -9.61 13.27
C GLN A 308 5.24 -8.31 14.02
N PRO A 309 6.27 -7.69 14.63
CA PRO A 309 6.10 -6.42 15.29
C PRO A 309 5.79 -5.29 14.29
N HIS A 310 5.03 -4.31 14.75
CA HIS A 310 4.73 -3.07 14.06
C HIS A 310 4.94 -1.90 15.04
N GLY A 311 5.56 -0.82 14.57
CA GLY A 311 5.78 0.38 15.36
C GLY A 311 4.50 1.16 15.68
N ILE A 312 4.67 2.34 16.25
CA ILE A 312 3.57 3.29 16.49
C ILE A 312 2.99 3.75 15.15
N LEU A 313 1.67 3.79 15.03
CA LEU A 313 0.98 4.31 13.84
C LEU A 313 0.10 5.51 14.23
N LEU A 314 0.48 6.70 13.74
CA LEU A 314 -0.20 7.96 14.09
C LEU A 314 -1.57 8.09 13.38
N PRO A 315 -2.47 8.94 13.91
CA PRO A 315 -3.74 9.28 13.25
C PRO A 315 -3.56 9.70 11.79
N GLY A 316 -4.32 9.11 10.88
CA GLY A 316 -4.29 9.35 9.44
C GLY A 316 -3.06 8.79 8.70
N GLN A 317 -2.12 8.17 9.41
CA GLN A 317 -0.88 7.68 8.82
C GLN A 317 -1.08 6.32 8.14
N ALA A 318 -0.56 6.21 6.91
CA ALA A 318 -0.36 4.91 6.25
C ALA A 318 0.96 4.29 6.68
N SER A 319 0.95 2.99 6.96
CA SER A 319 2.16 2.27 7.34
C SER A 319 3.13 2.12 6.17
N GLN A 320 4.42 2.16 6.50
CA GLN A 320 5.54 1.91 5.58
C GLN A 320 6.46 0.79 6.11
N GLU A 321 6.00 0.03 7.11
CA GLU A 321 6.80 -1.03 7.72
C GLU A 321 7.03 -2.20 6.77
N SER A 322 8.19 -2.84 6.88
CA SER A 322 8.51 -4.01 6.03
C SER A 322 7.66 -5.25 6.35
N SER A 323 7.03 -5.30 7.54
CA SER A 323 6.12 -6.37 7.96
C SER A 323 4.82 -6.45 7.13
N LEU A 324 4.54 -5.41 6.32
CA LEU A 324 3.45 -5.41 5.35
C LEU A 324 3.80 -6.12 4.04
N VAL A 325 5.02 -6.62 3.87
CA VAL A 325 5.45 -7.34 2.66
C VAL A 325 5.79 -8.78 3.02
N TRP A 326 5.21 -9.73 2.31
CA TRP A 326 5.53 -11.15 2.44
C TRP A 326 5.84 -11.77 1.08
N LYS A 327 6.92 -12.57 1.02
CA LYS A 327 7.34 -13.29 -0.18
C LYS A 327 7.19 -14.79 0.02
N THR A 328 6.57 -15.46 -0.94
CA THR A 328 6.30 -16.90 -0.87
C THR A 328 6.29 -17.57 -2.25
N ARG A 329 6.26 -18.89 -2.29
CA ARG A 329 6.01 -19.69 -3.50
C ARG A 329 4.91 -20.68 -3.20
N LEU A 330 3.97 -20.82 -4.12
CA LEU A 330 2.78 -21.64 -3.93
C LEU A 330 2.65 -22.70 -5.02
N PRO A 331 2.07 -23.86 -4.70
CA PRO A 331 1.68 -24.84 -5.71
C PRO A 331 0.55 -24.29 -6.58
N ALA A 332 0.23 -24.98 -7.68
CA ALA A 332 -0.94 -24.65 -8.48
C ALA A 332 -2.23 -24.85 -7.67
N GLY A 333 -3.15 -23.90 -7.72
CA GLY A 333 -4.41 -23.95 -6.97
C GLY A 333 -5.00 -22.58 -6.68
N GLU A 334 -6.15 -22.58 -6.01
CA GLU A 334 -6.72 -21.37 -5.43
C GLU A 334 -6.11 -21.15 -4.04
N HIS A 335 -5.72 -19.91 -3.77
CA HIS A 335 -5.14 -19.52 -2.49
C HIS A 335 -5.78 -18.24 -1.98
N LYS A 336 -5.87 -18.11 -0.65
CA LYS A 336 -6.40 -16.92 0.02
C LYS A 336 -5.37 -16.36 0.98
N PHE A 337 -4.92 -15.14 0.70
CA PHE A 337 -4.12 -14.37 1.65
C PHE A 337 -5.03 -13.56 2.55
N SER A 338 -4.70 -13.50 3.84
CA SER A 338 -5.29 -12.55 4.77
C SER A 338 -4.19 -11.85 5.56
N PHE A 339 -4.43 -10.58 5.88
CA PHE A 339 -3.55 -9.77 6.73
C PHE A 339 -4.38 -9.16 7.85
N THR A 340 -3.94 -9.32 9.09
CA THR A 340 -4.61 -8.82 10.29
C THR A 340 -3.68 -7.89 11.06
N ALA A 341 -4.17 -6.70 11.37
CA ALA A 341 -3.54 -5.79 12.32
C ALA A 341 -4.06 -6.06 13.74
N ASP A 342 -3.16 -6.04 14.72
CA ASP A 342 -3.45 -6.33 16.14
C ASP A 342 -4.22 -7.65 16.35
N PRO A 343 -3.69 -8.81 15.89
CA PRO A 343 -4.38 -10.09 15.98
C PRO A 343 -4.62 -10.53 17.44
N GLU A 344 -3.80 -10.06 18.38
CA GLU A 344 -3.92 -10.33 19.82
C GLU A 344 -4.90 -9.39 20.54
N GLN A 345 -5.46 -8.41 19.83
CA GLN A 345 -6.47 -7.47 20.32
C GLN A 345 -6.01 -6.63 21.52
N LEU A 346 -4.74 -6.25 21.55
CA LEU A 346 -4.14 -5.50 22.66
C LEU A 346 -4.50 -4.01 22.60
N LEU A 347 -4.79 -3.47 21.42
CA LEU A 347 -5.21 -2.08 21.25
C LEU A 347 -6.73 -1.97 21.33
N THR A 348 -7.26 -0.89 21.91
CA THR A 348 -8.71 -0.62 21.86
C THR A 348 -9.08 -0.02 20.50
N ASP A 349 -9.15 -0.88 19.48
CA ASP A 349 -9.58 -0.53 18.13
C ASP A 349 -11.12 -0.47 18.04
N ILE A 350 -11.63 0.63 17.50
CA ILE A 350 -13.06 0.95 17.45
C ILE A 350 -13.82 0.13 16.39
N ASP A 351 -13.17 -0.36 15.33
CA ASP A 351 -13.78 -1.18 14.29
C ASP A 351 -12.88 -2.36 13.89
N ARG A 352 -12.93 -3.38 14.74
CA ARG A 352 -12.19 -4.65 14.54
C ARG A 352 -12.50 -5.36 13.23
N ALA A 353 -13.66 -5.11 12.63
CA ALA A 353 -14.04 -5.81 11.41
C ALA A 353 -13.19 -5.37 10.21
N ASN A 354 -12.59 -4.17 10.28
CA ASN A 354 -11.80 -3.59 9.20
C ASN A 354 -10.27 -3.78 9.39
N SER A 355 -9.86 -4.32 10.54
CA SER A 355 -8.46 -4.63 10.86
C SER A 355 -7.94 -5.89 10.16
N THR A 356 -8.80 -6.61 9.46
CA THR A 356 -8.44 -7.77 8.62
C THR A 356 -8.94 -7.58 7.20
N PHE A 357 -8.04 -7.75 6.23
CA PHE A 357 -8.40 -7.85 4.81
C PHE A 357 -8.00 -9.21 4.25
N SER A 358 -8.74 -9.69 3.25
CA SER A 358 -8.42 -10.94 2.57
C SER A 358 -8.52 -10.80 1.06
N GLN A 359 -7.53 -11.34 0.35
CA GLN A 359 -7.47 -11.35 -1.11
C GLN A 359 -7.21 -12.76 -1.62
N GLY A 360 -8.05 -13.23 -2.55
CA GLY A 360 -7.86 -14.50 -3.26
C GLY A 360 -6.92 -14.35 -4.46
N THR A 361 -6.23 -15.42 -4.81
CA THR A 361 -5.49 -15.55 -6.07
C THR A 361 -5.58 -16.99 -6.59
N VAL A 362 -5.40 -17.15 -7.89
CA VAL A 362 -5.29 -18.46 -8.53
C VAL A 362 -3.87 -18.59 -9.06
N VAL A 363 -3.14 -19.57 -8.52
CA VAL A 363 -1.81 -19.95 -8.99
C VAL A 363 -2.01 -20.99 -10.09
N ALA A 364 -1.72 -20.60 -11.33
CA ALA A 364 -1.84 -21.51 -12.46
C ALA A 364 -0.74 -22.59 -12.41
N ALA A 365 -1.00 -23.76 -12.99
CA ALA A 365 0.05 -24.75 -13.22
C ALA A 365 1.19 -24.15 -14.06
N ALA A 366 2.42 -24.60 -13.79
CA ALA A 366 3.59 -24.19 -14.56
C ALA A 366 3.33 -24.43 -16.06
N GLN A 367 3.42 -23.39 -16.88
CA GLN A 367 3.19 -23.52 -18.32
C GLN A 367 4.34 -24.26 -19.01
N ASN A 368 3.98 -25.23 -19.86
CA ASN A 368 4.85 -25.67 -20.94
C ASN A 368 4.78 -24.60 -22.03
N LEU A 369 5.91 -23.97 -22.33
CA LEU A 369 5.94 -22.95 -23.36
C LEU A 369 6.36 -23.56 -24.70
N SER A 370 5.62 -23.22 -25.74
CA SER A 370 5.93 -23.62 -27.12
C SER A 370 6.27 -22.40 -27.95
N PHE A 371 7.36 -22.49 -28.70
CA PHE A 371 7.77 -21.51 -29.70
C PHE A 371 7.80 -22.12 -31.08
N GLY A 372 7.64 -21.27 -32.10
CA GLY A 372 8.01 -21.60 -33.46
C GLY A 372 9.35 -20.96 -33.85
N ASP A 373 10.18 -21.67 -34.62
CA ASP A 373 11.38 -21.08 -35.22
C ASP A 373 11.44 -21.45 -36.71
N TYR A 374 11.76 -20.50 -37.57
CA TYR A 374 11.94 -20.79 -38.98
C TYR A 374 13.23 -21.55 -39.27
N ARG A 375 14.24 -21.40 -38.40
CA ARG A 375 15.55 -22.02 -38.57
C ARG A 375 15.49 -23.47 -38.13
N VAL A 376 15.58 -24.37 -39.12
CA VAL A 376 15.60 -25.81 -38.89
C VAL A 376 17.04 -26.27 -38.68
N ILE A 377 17.34 -26.77 -37.49
CA ILE A 377 18.63 -27.39 -37.19
C ILE A 377 18.57 -28.89 -37.49
N ASP A 378 19.66 -29.44 -38.01
CA ASP A 378 19.83 -30.85 -38.35
C ASP A 378 20.48 -31.68 -37.23
N SER A 379 21.15 -31.02 -36.28
CA SER A 379 21.83 -31.65 -35.16
C SER A 379 21.84 -30.76 -33.91
N LEU A 380 21.68 -31.39 -32.75
CA LEU A 380 21.92 -30.76 -31.45
C LEU A 380 23.39 -30.88 -31.01
N ASP A 381 24.21 -31.63 -31.73
CA ASP A 381 25.64 -31.66 -31.49
C ASP A 381 26.32 -30.46 -32.18
N PRO A 382 27.00 -29.58 -31.44
CA PRO A 382 27.51 -28.32 -31.97
C PRO A 382 28.59 -28.48 -33.04
N PHE A 383 29.27 -29.64 -33.12
CA PHE A 383 30.48 -29.85 -33.94
C PHE A 383 30.33 -30.88 -35.07
N VAL A 384 29.11 -31.27 -35.45
CA VAL A 384 28.90 -32.28 -36.51
C VAL A 384 28.06 -31.79 -37.69
N SER A 385 27.55 -30.56 -37.64
CA SER A 385 26.72 -30.01 -38.72
C SER A 385 27.49 -28.99 -39.54
N GLU A 386 27.29 -29.04 -40.86
CA GLU A 386 27.82 -28.08 -41.82
C GLU A 386 27.01 -26.77 -41.88
N GLN A 387 25.83 -26.71 -41.26
CA GLN A 387 25.04 -25.48 -41.21
C GLN A 387 25.82 -24.36 -40.49
N PRO A 388 25.75 -23.12 -41.00
CA PRO A 388 26.32 -21.94 -40.33
C PRO A 388 25.91 -21.81 -38.86
N TRP A 389 26.84 -21.39 -38.00
CA TRP A 389 26.60 -21.28 -36.56
C TRP A 389 25.41 -20.38 -36.21
N ASN A 390 25.27 -19.24 -36.89
CA ASN A 390 24.19 -18.27 -36.67
C ASN A 390 22.77 -18.86 -36.86
N LEU A 391 22.62 -19.93 -37.66
CA LEU A 391 21.34 -20.62 -37.81
C LEU A 391 21.00 -21.51 -36.62
N ARG A 392 22.01 -22.10 -35.98
CA ARG A 392 21.85 -23.09 -34.90
C ARG A 392 21.99 -22.47 -33.51
N GLN A 393 22.59 -21.29 -33.42
CA GLN A 393 22.97 -20.63 -32.17
C GLN A 393 21.79 -20.49 -31.20
N SER A 394 20.61 -20.07 -31.65
CA SER A 394 19.48 -19.81 -30.75
C SER A 394 18.96 -21.04 -29.99
N VAL A 395 19.13 -22.25 -30.54
CA VAL A 395 18.79 -23.49 -29.84
C VAL A 395 19.99 -24.01 -29.05
N LEU A 396 21.19 -23.99 -29.67
CA LEU A 396 22.38 -24.54 -29.04
C LEU A 396 22.82 -23.74 -27.80
N THR A 397 22.59 -22.43 -27.71
CA THR A 397 22.89 -21.63 -26.52
C THR A 397 21.94 -21.89 -25.34
N LEU A 398 20.83 -22.60 -25.56
CA LEU A 398 19.95 -23.09 -24.50
C LEU A 398 20.52 -24.36 -23.85
N VAL A 399 21.26 -25.16 -24.63
CA VAL A 399 21.83 -26.44 -24.21
C VAL A 399 23.27 -26.29 -23.75
N TYR A 400 24.05 -25.39 -24.36
CA TYR A 400 25.49 -25.24 -24.14
C TYR A 400 25.86 -23.79 -23.82
N ARG A 401 26.99 -23.62 -23.12
CA ARG A 401 27.65 -22.34 -22.87
C ARG A 401 29.11 -22.39 -23.28
N GLY A 402 29.70 -21.21 -23.50
CA GLY A 402 31.12 -21.02 -23.76
C GLY A 402 31.83 -20.34 -22.59
N LEU A 403 33.14 -20.11 -22.72
CA LEU A 403 33.89 -19.35 -21.71
C LEU A 403 33.32 -17.94 -21.54
N MET A 404 32.89 -17.35 -22.65
CA MET A 404 32.24 -16.05 -22.72
C MET A 404 30.89 -16.17 -23.43
N ARG A 405 30.09 -15.11 -23.36
CA ARG A 405 28.83 -14.93 -24.08
C ARG A 405 28.76 -13.54 -24.68
N LEU A 406 27.98 -13.36 -25.74
CA LEU A 406 27.68 -12.03 -26.26
C LEU A 406 26.60 -11.36 -25.39
N ASP A 407 26.80 -10.09 -25.10
CA ASP A 407 25.77 -9.20 -24.58
C ASP A 407 24.73 -8.99 -25.67
N PRO A 408 23.45 -9.29 -25.40
CA PRO A 408 22.38 -9.16 -26.38
C PRO A 408 22.20 -7.70 -26.88
N ASN A 409 22.55 -6.69 -26.09
CA ASN A 409 22.28 -5.28 -26.42
C ASN A 409 23.27 -4.66 -27.39
N ASN A 410 24.54 -4.99 -27.21
CA ASN A 410 25.64 -4.28 -27.86
C ASN A 410 26.67 -5.23 -28.48
N GLY A 411 26.44 -6.55 -28.39
CA GLY A 411 27.34 -7.57 -28.93
C GLY A 411 28.69 -7.68 -28.20
N THR A 412 28.89 -7.00 -27.08
CA THR A 412 30.15 -7.10 -26.31
C THR A 412 30.30 -8.47 -25.68
N LEU A 413 31.53 -8.94 -25.49
CA LEU A 413 31.77 -10.22 -24.81
C LEU A 413 31.72 -10.05 -23.30
N LEU A 414 30.90 -10.87 -22.65
CA LEU A 414 30.78 -10.98 -21.20
C LEU A 414 31.30 -12.33 -20.74
N ASN A 415 31.88 -12.36 -19.54
CA ASN A 415 32.26 -13.61 -18.89
C ASN A 415 31.03 -14.49 -18.66
N ASP A 416 31.14 -15.77 -18.99
CA ASP A 416 30.06 -16.74 -18.83
C ASP A 416 30.50 -17.90 -17.95
N LEU A 417 30.97 -19.02 -18.51
CA LEU A 417 31.61 -20.08 -17.71
C LEU A 417 32.92 -19.60 -17.07
N SER A 418 33.55 -18.57 -17.64
CA SER A 418 34.69 -17.90 -17.03
C SER A 418 34.28 -16.83 -16.01
N GLN A 419 35.24 -16.42 -15.19
CA GLN A 419 35.14 -15.31 -14.25
C GLN A 419 36.39 -14.43 -14.30
N PRO A 420 36.30 -13.14 -13.92
CA PRO A 420 37.49 -12.32 -13.72
C PRO A 420 38.40 -12.96 -12.67
N PRO A 421 39.73 -12.88 -12.82
CA PRO A 421 40.65 -13.38 -11.80
C PRO A 421 40.44 -12.63 -10.47
N PRO A 422 40.66 -13.29 -9.32
CA PRO A 422 40.56 -12.65 -8.02
C PRO A 422 41.51 -11.46 -7.91
N ARG A 423 41.00 -10.30 -7.48
CA ARG A 423 41.81 -9.10 -7.23
C ARG A 423 42.71 -9.33 -6.03
N ASN A 424 43.93 -9.83 -6.25
CA ASN A 424 44.95 -9.83 -5.20
C ASN A 424 45.46 -8.39 -4.97
N LYS A 425 45.14 -7.82 -3.80
CA LYS A 425 45.80 -6.63 -3.27
C LYS A 425 47.22 -7.02 -2.82
N GLY A 426 48.19 -6.95 -3.71
CA GLY A 426 49.60 -7.01 -3.36
C GLY A 426 50.42 -7.98 -4.20
N ASN A 427 51.54 -7.45 -4.69
CA ASN A 427 52.63 -8.07 -5.45
C ASN A 427 52.50 -8.24 -6.96
N GLN A 428 53.57 -7.79 -7.60
CA GLN A 428 53.79 -7.56 -9.02
C GLN A 428 54.08 -8.85 -9.80
N THR A 429 53.86 -8.73 -11.12
CA THR A 429 54.47 -9.51 -12.22
C THR A 429 53.78 -10.81 -12.60
N ILE A 430 52.67 -10.68 -13.34
CA ILE A 430 52.52 -11.42 -14.61
C ILE A 430 51.99 -10.42 -15.64
N THR A 431 52.80 -10.13 -16.66
CA THR A 431 52.43 -9.30 -17.82
C THR A 431 51.57 -10.14 -18.77
N HIS A 432 50.37 -10.51 -18.36
CA HIS A 432 49.31 -10.92 -19.28
C HIS A 432 48.28 -9.81 -19.29
N SER A 433 48.19 -9.08 -20.39
CA SER A 433 47.19 -8.03 -20.53
C SER A 433 45.81 -8.68 -20.43
N PHE A 434 45.13 -8.48 -19.31
CA PHE A 434 43.75 -8.90 -19.17
C PHE A 434 42.89 -7.96 -20.02
N ILE A 435 42.17 -8.52 -21.01
CA ILE A 435 41.18 -7.72 -21.73
C ILE A 435 40.09 -7.36 -20.72
N GLN A 436 40.01 -6.08 -20.36
CA GLN A 436 38.80 -5.55 -19.74
C GLN A 436 37.70 -5.49 -20.80
N PRO A 437 36.47 -5.97 -20.52
CA PRO A 437 35.40 -6.05 -21.53
C PRO A 437 34.84 -4.70 -22.03
N SER A 438 35.46 -3.57 -21.70
CA SER A 438 34.89 -2.24 -21.94
C SER A 438 35.10 -1.69 -23.34
N SER A 439 35.62 -2.46 -24.29
CA SER A 439 35.79 -1.99 -25.68
C SER A 439 35.26 -3.04 -26.66
N PRO A 440 34.22 -2.70 -27.45
CA PRO A 440 33.64 -3.63 -28.41
C PRO A 440 34.67 -3.99 -29.48
N LEU A 441 35.01 -5.28 -29.57
CA LEU A 441 35.57 -5.84 -30.79
C LEU A 441 34.40 -6.01 -31.78
N GLY A 442 34.14 -4.97 -32.57
CA GLY A 442 33.19 -5.03 -33.68
C GLY A 442 31.95 -4.16 -33.50
N VAL A 443 32.11 -2.85 -33.68
CA VAL A 443 31.07 -2.00 -34.29
C VAL A 443 31.81 -1.13 -35.29
N ASP A 444 31.30 -1.05 -36.51
CA ASP A 444 31.83 -0.31 -37.65
C ASP A 444 32.74 0.88 -37.27
N SER A 445 34.05 0.65 -37.36
CA SER A 445 35.05 1.71 -37.33
C SER A 445 36.14 1.34 -38.32
N PRO A 446 36.22 2.03 -39.48
CA PRO A 446 37.40 1.93 -40.30
C PRO A 446 38.53 2.55 -39.47
N PHE A 447 39.53 1.74 -39.11
CA PHE A 447 40.74 2.14 -38.39
C PHE A 447 40.60 2.34 -36.87
N LEU A 448 40.74 1.26 -36.10
CA LEU A 448 41.52 1.32 -34.87
C LEU A 448 42.95 0.86 -35.18
N PRO A 449 44.01 1.64 -34.91
CA PRO A 449 45.37 1.15 -35.03
C PRO A 449 45.58 0.02 -34.01
N VAL A 450 46.10 -1.11 -34.50
CA VAL A 450 46.47 -2.30 -33.73
C VAL A 450 47.44 -1.90 -32.61
N ARG A 451 46.91 -1.57 -31.43
CA ARG A 451 47.65 -1.75 -30.18
C ARG A 451 47.52 -3.23 -29.87
N SER A 452 48.64 -3.94 -30.07
CA SER A 452 48.83 -5.38 -29.85
C SER A 452 47.84 -6.00 -28.87
N LEU A 453 46.87 -6.75 -29.41
CA LEU A 453 46.13 -7.71 -28.60
C LEU A 453 47.17 -8.59 -27.89
N PRO A 454 47.01 -8.89 -26.60
CA PRO A 454 47.88 -9.85 -25.95
C PRO A 454 47.80 -11.16 -26.73
N LEU A 455 48.96 -11.65 -27.18
CA LEU A 455 49.07 -12.96 -27.83
C LEU A 455 48.77 -14.12 -26.87
N THR A 456 48.40 -13.83 -25.62
CA THR A 456 48.13 -14.80 -24.57
C THR A 456 46.94 -14.33 -23.75
N LEU A 457 45.89 -15.14 -23.71
CA LEU A 457 44.63 -14.87 -23.02
C LEU A 457 44.39 -15.94 -21.96
N THR A 458 44.22 -15.52 -20.70
CA THR A 458 43.98 -16.42 -19.57
C THR A 458 42.52 -16.35 -19.14
N TYR A 459 41.88 -17.51 -19.02
CA TYR A 459 40.52 -17.64 -18.49
C TYR A 459 40.51 -18.51 -17.25
N GLN A 460 39.75 -18.09 -16.24
CA GLN A 460 39.52 -18.86 -15.03
C GLN A 460 38.06 -19.31 -14.99
N LEU A 461 37.83 -20.61 -14.81
CA LEU A 461 36.49 -21.20 -14.68
C LEU A 461 35.86 -20.84 -13.32
N ARG A 462 34.52 -20.79 -13.29
CA ARG A 462 33.74 -20.67 -12.05
C ARG A 462 33.78 -21.99 -11.24
N PRO A 463 33.74 -21.92 -9.89
CA PRO A 463 33.94 -23.10 -9.03
C PRO A 463 32.70 -24.02 -8.89
N ASP A 464 31.54 -23.63 -9.42
CA ASP A 464 30.23 -24.28 -9.23
C ASP A 464 29.60 -24.79 -10.53
N LEU A 465 30.39 -24.86 -11.61
CA LEU A 465 29.89 -25.28 -12.91
C LEU A 465 29.56 -26.76 -12.94
N ARG A 466 28.41 -27.08 -13.55
CA ARG A 466 27.93 -28.46 -13.75
C ARG A 466 27.42 -28.66 -15.16
N PHE A 467 27.71 -29.83 -15.72
CA PHE A 467 26.99 -30.35 -16.88
C PHE A 467 25.61 -30.87 -16.47
N HIS A 468 24.74 -31.07 -17.46
CA HIS A 468 23.37 -31.57 -17.31
C HIS A 468 23.25 -32.94 -16.65
N ASP A 469 24.32 -33.74 -16.62
CA ASP A 469 24.38 -35.02 -15.93
C ASP A 469 24.91 -34.92 -14.48
N GLY A 470 25.19 -33.70 -14.02
CA GLY A 470 25.71 -33.40 -12.69
C GLY A 470 27.23 -33.49 -12.56
N SER A 471 27.97 -33.84 -13.63
CA SER A 471 29.44 -33.81 -13.58
C SER A 471 29.97 -32.38 -13.55
N GLU A 472 31.14 -32.19 -12.94
CA GLU A 472 31.80 -30.89 -12.89
C GLU A 472 32.40 -30.52 -14.25
N ILE A 473 32.42 -29.23 -14.59
CA ILE A 473 33.12 -28.72 -15.77
C ILE A 473 34.57 -28.42 -15.40
N THR A 474 35.52 -29.00 -16.12
CA THR A 474 36.95 -28.80 -15.88
C THR A 474 37.68 -28.18 -17.07
N PRO A 475 38.92 -27.67 -16.91
CA PRO A 475 39.73 -27.17 -18.03
C PRO A 475 39.99 -28.22 -19.13
N GLU A 476 39.98 -29.51 -18.79
CA GLU A 476 40.09 -30.60 -19.76
C GLU A 476 38.89 -30.65 -20.72
N ASP A 477 37.68 -30.36 -20.24
CA ASP A 477 36.50 -30.27 -21.09
C ASP A 477 36.58 -29.09 -22.07
N VAL A 478 37.17 -27.97 -21.62
CA VAL A 478 37.43 -26.81 -22.47
C VAL A 478 38.43 -27.18 -23.57
N LEU A 479 39.59 -27.72 -23.19
CA LEU A 479 40.61 -28.15 -24.14
C LEU A 479 40.04 -29.14 -25.17
N PHE A 480 39.30 -30.15 -24.70
CA PHE A 480 38.64 -31.13 -25.56
C PHE A 480 37.67 -30.49 -26.54
N SER A 481 36.85 -29.53 -26.08
CA SER A 481 35.86 -28.84 -26.92
C SER A 481 36.53 -28.03 -28.04
N TYR A 482 37.61 -27.31 -27.73
CA TYR A 482 38.38 -26.56 -28.75
C TYR A 482 39.10 -27.49 -29.74
N GLN A 483 39.64 -28.62 -29.27
CA GLN A 483 40.25 -29.63 -30.16
C GLN A 483 39.21 -30.20 -31.13
N ARG A 484 38.05 -30.58 -30.62
CA ARG A 484 36.95 -31.11 -31.43
C ARG A 484 36.44 -30.09 -32.45
N ALA A 485 36.30 -28.83 -32.04
CA ALA A 485 35.85 -27.76 -32.92
C ALA A 485 36.85 -27.46 -34.06
N ARG A 486 38.16 -27.68 -33.85
CA ARG A 486 39.17 -27.56 -34.92
C ARG A 486 39.00 -28.58 -36.04
N GLU A 487 38.27 -29.66 -35.80
CA GLU A 487 37.95 -30.68 -36.80
C GLU A 487 36.57 -30.45 -37.47
N SER A 488 35.83 -29.42 -37.05
CA SER A 488 34.47 -29.12 -37.51
C SER A 488 34.43 -27.82 -38.32
N SER A 489 33.89 -27.85 -39.54
CA SER A 489 33.50 -26.62 -40.23
C SER A 489 32.20 -26.04 -39.61
N PRO A 490 32.04 -24.70 -39.46
CA PRO A 490 32.99 -23.63 -39.81
C PRO A 490 33.98 -23.27 -38.68
N TRP A 491 33.95 -23.95 -37.53
CA TRP A 491 34.80 -23.63 -36.37
C TRP A 491 36.30 -23.77 -36.66
N ALA A 492 36.71 -24.74 -37.47
CA ALA A 492 38.10 -24.96 -37.86
C ALA A 492 38.75 -23.70 -38.45
N GLU A 493 38.02 -22.97 -39.29
CA GLU A 493 38.48 -21.71 -39.89
C GLU A 493 38.63 -20.62 -38.83
N LEU A 494 37.60 -20.44 -37.99
CA LEU A 494 37.61 -19.42 -36.92
C LEU A 494 38.72 -19.65 -35.88
N LEU A 495 39.02 -20.92 -35.58
CA LEU A 495 39.99 -21.30 -34.55
C LEU A 495 41.44 -21.30 -35.04
N GLY A 496 41.70 -21.07 -36.34
CA GLY A 496 43.05 -21.03 -36.91
C GLY A 496 43.95 -19.93 -36.31
N VAL A 497 43.36 -18.91 -35.69
CA VAL A 497 44.06 -17.86 -34.94
C VAL A 497 44.64 -18.35 -33.62
N ILE A 498 44.11 -19.44 -33.03
CA ILE A 498 44.61 -19.99 -31.76
C ILE A 498 45.77 -20.95 -32.06
N THR A 499 46.96 -20.68 -31.54
CA THR A 499 48.13 -21.54 -31.68
C THR A 499 48.15 -22.64 -30.63
N THR A 500 48.06 -22.29 -29.35
CA THR A 500 48.07 -23.26 -28.23
C THR A 500 46.94 -23.02 -27.24
N VAL A 501 46.57 -24.08 -26.53
CA VAL A 501 45.64 -24.08 -25.41
C VAL A 501 46.26 -24.91 -24.29
N GLU A 502 46.56 -24.27 -23.15
CA GLU A 502 47.31 -24.87 -22.04
C GLU A 502 46.51 -24.82 -20.74
N ILE A 503 46.43 -25.96 -20.04
CA ILE A 503 45.83 -26.06 -18.71
C ILE A 503 46.91 -25.78 -17.68
N ILE A 504 46.71 -24.76 -16.84
CA ILE A 504 47.69 -24.36 -15.83
C ILE A 504 47.40 -25.00 -14.48
N ASP A 505 46.12 -25.08 -14.11
CA ASP A 505 45.65 -25.68 -12.87
C ASP A 505 44.19 -26.16 -13.02
N ARG A 506 43.53 -26.50 -11.90
CA ARG A 506 42.16 -27.04 -11.87
C ARG A 506 41.07 -26.08 -12.36
N ALA A 507 41.35 -24.79 -12.56
CA ALA A 507 40.38 -23.82 -13.05
C ALA A 507 40.95 -22.87 -14.13
N THR A 508 42.26 -22.87 -14.36
CA THR A 508 42.93 -21.88 -15.23
C THR A 508 43.35 -22.47 -16.56
N ILE A 509 42.95 -21.82 -17.65
CA ILE A 509 43.33 -22.16 -19.02
C ILE A 509 43.91 -20.95 -19.75
N ILE A 510 44.95 -21.17 -20.56
CA ILE A 510 45.63 -20.13 -21.34
C ILE A 510 45.49 -20.45 -22.83
N PHE A 511 45.13 -19.45 -23.62
CA PHE A 511 45.10 -19.49 -25.07
C PHE A 511 46.21 -18.62 -25.62
N THR A 512 47.03 -19.14 -26.53
CA THR A 512 47.99 -18.34 -27.29
C THR A 512 47.45 -18.08 -28.69
N LEU A 513 47.58 -16.85 -29.17
CA LEU A 513 47.11 -16.42 -30.48
C LEU A 513 48.28 -16.24 -31.46
N SER A 514 48.02 -16.49 -32.74
CA SER A 514 48.92 -16.16 -33.84
C SER A 514 48.95 -14.65 -34.03
N GLU A 515 50.14 -14.06 -33.92
CA GLU A 515 50.33 -12.62 -34.12
C GLU A 515 49.86 -12.15 -35.51
N ALA A 516 50.10 -12.97 -36.54
CA ALA A 516 49.71 -12.67 -37.91
C ALA A 516 48.19 -12.65 -38.11
N LEU A 517 47.44 -13.42 -37.32
CA LEU A 517 45.99 -13.57 -37.47
C LEU A 517 45.18 -12.82 -36.41
N ALA A 518 45.82 -12.42 -35.30
CA ALA A 518 45.16 -11.75 -34.18
C ALA A 518 44.46 -10.45 -34.58
N ALA A 519 44.94 -9.74 -35.61
CA ALA A 519 44.31 -8.52 -36.12
C ALA A 519 42.89 -8.74 -36.68
N ASN A 520 42.56 -9.97 -37.09
CA ASN A 520 41.24 -10.36 -37.63
C ASN A 520 40.51 -11.35 -36.70
N LEU A 521 40.79 -11.29 -35.39
CA LEU A 521 40.19 -12.18 -34.40
C LEU A 521 38.66 -12.07 -34.42
N ASN A 522 37.98 -13.18 -34.72
CA ASN A 522 36.53 -13.25 -34.56
C ASN A 522 36.19 -13.54 -33.07
N PRO A 523 35.51 -12.63 -32.35
CA PRO A 523 35.18 -12.81 -30.93
C PRO A 523 34.30 -14.05 -30.64
N GLN A 524 33.61 -14.59 -31.65
CA GLN A 524 32.76 -15.78 -31.52
C GLN A 524 33.51 -17.02 -31.00
N ILE A 525 34.84 -17.11 -31.20
CA ILE A 525 35.64 -18.24 -30.70
C ILE A 525 35.57 -18.42 -29.18
N TRP A 526 35.21 -17.37 -28.43
CA TRP A 526 35.09 -17.42 -26.97
C TRP A 526 33.71 -17.89 -26.49
N THR A 527 32.74 -17.95 -27.40
CA THR A 527 31.37 -18.44 -27.18
C THR A 527 31.19 -19.91 -27.57
N LEU A 528 32.30 -20.59 -27.89
CA LEU A 528 32.33 -21.97 -28.34
C LEU A 528 31.69 -22.91 -27.30
N PRO A 529 30.75 -23.79 -27.70
CA PRO A 529 30.08 -24.73 -26.81
C PRO A 529 31.04 -25.67 -26.07
N ILE A 530 31.02 -25.66 -24.74
CA ILE A 530 31.78 -26.62 -23.94
C ILE A 530 30.98 -27.91 -23.77
N VAL A 531 31.60 -29.05 -24.07
CA VAL A 531 31.02 -30.40 -24.01
C VAL A 531 31.82 -31.30 -23.06
N PRO A 532 31.18 -32.25 -22.35
CA PRO A 532 31.87 -33.09 -21.38
C PRO A 532 32.74 -34.14 -22.08
N ALA A 533 34.07 -34.04 -21.94
CA ALA A 533 35.04 -34.86 -22.65
C ALA A 533 34.84 -36.35 -22.36
N ARG A 534 34.76 -36.71 -21.08
CA ARG A 534 34.61 -38.11 -20.64
C ARG A 534 33.30 -38.73 -21.13
N ALA A 535 32.20 -38.00 -21.02
CA ALA A 535 30.89 -38.51 -21.42
C ALA A 535 30.77 -38.62 -22.94
N TYR A 536 31.36 -37.69 -23.69
CA TYR A 536 31.43 -37.77 -25.15
C TYR A 536 32.29 -38.95 -25.61
N GLN A 537 33.50 -39.11 -25.09
CA GLN A 537 34.40 -40.20 -25.48
C GLN A 537 33.82 -41.59 -25.17
N ALA A 538 33.01 -41.71 -24.10
CA ALA A 538 32.34 -42.96 -23.76
C ALA A 538 31.23 -43.35 -24.76
N ASP A 539 30.48 -42.38 -25.30
CA ASP A 539 29.44 -42.63 -26.31
C ASP A 539 29.22 -41.39 -27.21
N PRO A 540 30.02 -41.25 -28.29
CA PRO A 540 29.90 -40.11 -29.20
C PRO A 540 28.54 -40.04 -29.91
N LYS A 541 27.93 -41.19 -30.21
CA LYS A 541 26.65 -41.27 -30.95
C LYS A 541 25.47 -40.77 -30.11
N ARG A 542 25.58 -40.81 -28.78
CA ARG A 542 24.56 -40.28 -27.86
C ARG A 542 24.26 -38.81 -28.12
N PHE A 543 25.26 -38.01 -28.46
CA PHE A 543 25.11 -36.55 -28.58
C PHE A 543 24.15 -36.12 -29.69
N ILE A 544 23.92 -36.98 -30.69
CA ILE A 544 22.94 -36.74 -31.76
C ILE A 544 21.51 -36.62 -31.21
N ASN A 545 21.16 -37.43 -30.19
CA ASN A 545 19.77 -37.53 -29.70
C ASN A 545 19.60 -37.14 -28.23
N ARG A 546 20.70 -37.11 -27.45
CA ARG A 546 20.71 -36.87 -26.00
C ARG A 546 21.97 -36.09 -25.61
N PRO A 547 22.14 -34.86 -26.13
CA PRO A 547 23.30 -34.03 -25.81
C PRO A 547 23.37 -33.77 -24.30
N ILE A 548 24.59 -33.73 -23.78
CA ILE A 548 24.89 -33.23 -22.44
C ILE A 548 25.60 -31.90 -22.64
N GLY A 549 25.00 -30.82 -22.17
CA GLY A 549 25.62 -29.51 -22.15
C GLY A 549 25.67 -28.94 -20.75
N CYS A 550 25.90 -27.64 -20.66
CA CYS A 550 26.03 -26.86 -19.43
C CYS A 550 25.15 -25.60 -19.44
N GLY A 551 24.24 -25.53 -20.41
CA GLY A 551 23.26 -24.46 -20.56
C GLY A 551 22.10 -24.60 -19.60
N PRO A 552 21.20 -23.61 -19.62
CA PRO A 552 20.01 -23.57 -18.76
C PRO A 552 18.98 -24.67 -19.00
N PHE A 553 18.99 -25.31 -20.17
CA PHE A 553 18.03 -26.36 -20.50
C PHE A 553 18.71 -27.63 -21.02
N MET A 554 18.24 -28.76 -20.56
CA MET A 554 18.59 -30.10 -20.99
C MET A 554 17.71 -30.51 -22.17
N ALA A 555 18.27 -31.12 -23.21
CA ALA A 555 17.45 -31.71 -24.27
C ALA A 555 16.71 -32.97 -23.76
N ALA A 556 15.38 -32.96 -23.86
CA ALA A 556 14.54 -34.08 -23.43
C ALA A 556 14.50 -35.21 -24.49
N LEU A 557 14.27 -36.45 -24.04
CA LEU A 557 14.24 -37.62 -24.93
C LEU A 557 13.01 -37.67 -25.86
N LYS A 558 13.30 -38.14 -27.09
CA LYS A 558 12.54 -39.04 -27.98
C LYS A 558 11.76 -38.45 -29.18
N GLN A 559 12.13 -39.01 -30.36
CA GLN A 559 11.45 -39.23 -31.66
C GLN A 559 10.54 -38.09 -32.16
N ASP A 560 10.82 -37.37 -33.24
CA ASP A 560 11.49 -37.78 -34.48
C ASP A 560 12.57 -36.76 -34.87
N GLY A 561 13.77 -37.22 -35.23
CA GLY A 561 14.76 -36.38 -35.94
C GLY A 561 14.27 -35.87 -37.32
N LYS A 562 13.00 -36.10 -37.65
CA LYS A 562 12.29 -35.63 -38.84
C LYS A 562 11.18 -34.62 -38.55
N SER A 563 10.76 -34.41 -37.29
CA SER A 563 9.54 -33.65 -36.97
C SER A 563 9.76 -32.16 -36.68
N GLY A 564 10.99 -31.66 -36.77
CA GLY A 564 11.31 -30.26 -36.49
C GLY A 564 11.04 -29.83 -35.04
N LEU A 565 10.80 -30.74 -34.08
CA LEU A 565 10.45 -30.39 -32.71
C LEU A 565 11.60 -30.67 -31.73
N VAL A 566 12.07 -29.64 -31.03
CA VAL A 566 13.06 -29.76 -29.95
C VAL A 566 12.36 -29.56 -28.62
N ARG A 567 12.46 -30.52 -27.71
CA ARG A 567 11.96 -30.41 -26.34
C ARG A 567 13.11 -30.23 -25.38
N LEU A 568 12.98 -29.24 -24.51
CA LEU A 568 13.98 -28.77 -23.57
C LEU A 568 13.36 -28.76 -22.17
N LYS A 569 14.14 -29.14 -21.16
CA LYS A 569 13.75 -29.16 -19.75
C LYS A 569 14.72 -28.31 -18.94
N ALA A 570 14.24 -27.54 -17.97
CA ALA A 570 15.09 -26.74 -17.09
C ALA A 570 16.19 -27.56 -16.43
N PHE A 571 17.40 -27.01 -16.41
CA PHE A 571 18.49 -27.51 -15.59
C PHE A 571 18.49 -26.76 -14.25
N GLU A 572 18.00 -27.43 -13.21
CA GLU A 572 17.79 -26.86 -11.87
C GLU A 572 19.09 -26.39 -11.19
N GLN A 573 20.24 -26.96 -11.58
CA GLN A 573 21.57 -26.61 -11.05
C GLN A 573 22.33 -25.63 -11.95
N TYR A 574 21.63 -24.84 -12.75
CA TYR A 574 22.26 -23.82 -13.58
C TYR A 574 22.88 -22.72 -12.71
N TYR A 575 24.14 -22.34 -12.98
CA TYR A 575 24.95 -21.46 -12.12
C TYR A 575 24.45 -20.01 -12.01
N LEU A 576 23.56 -19.56 -12.90
CA LEU A 576 22.87 -18.26 -12.76
C LEU A 576 21.49 -18.36 -12.09
N GLY A 577 21.21 -19.49 -11.47
CA GLY A 577 19.92 -19.77 -10.84
C GLY A 577 18.98 -20.57 -11.74
N LYS A 578 17.96 -21.14 -11.10
CA LYS A 578 16.95 -21.98 -11.73
C LYS A 578 16.18 -21.22 -12.84
N PRO A 579 16.06 -21.77 -14.06
CA PRO A 579 15.19 -21.23 -15.10
C PRO A 579 13.74 -21.06 -14.64
N ARG A 580 13.12 -19.93 -15.00
CA ARG A 580 11.69 -19.68 -14.72
C ARG A 580 10.79 -20.64 -15.49
N LEU A 581 11.20 -21.07 -16.67
CA LEU A 581 10.49 -22.09 -17.47
C LEU A 581 10.94 -23.49 -17.10
N GLN A 582 10.00 -24.40 -16.88
CA GLN A 582 10.27 -25.81 -16.59
C GLN A 582 10.45 -26.66 -17.85
N ASN A 583 9.59 -26.50 -18.84
CA ASN A 583 9.71 -27.17 -20.12
C ASN A 583 9.50 -26.18 -21.27
N LEU A 584 10.30 -26.36 -22.31
CA LEU A 584 10.28 -25.56 -23.51
C LEU A 584 10.18 -26.47 -24.73
N SER A 585 9.26 -26.18 -25.64
CA SER A 585 9.13 -26.85 -26.93
C SER A 585 9.41 -25.86 -28.05
N ILE A 586 10.31 -26.20 -28.97
CA ILE A 586 10.67 -25.37 -30.12
C ILE A 586 10.26 -26.13 -31.38
N MET A 587 9.21 -25.66 -32.05
CA MET A 587 8.71 -26.18 -33.30
C MET A 587 9.37 -25.45 -34.47
N MET A 588 10.37 -26.09 -35.05
CA MET A 588 11.15 -25.61 -36.17
C MET A 588 10.51 -26.01 -37.50
N GLN A 589 10.16 -25.04 -38.33
CA GLN A 589 9.66 -25.30 -39.68
C GLN A 589 10.03 -24.16 -40.62
N ALA A 590 10.53 -24.50 -41.82
CA ALA A 590 10.84 -23.52 -42.86
C ALA A 590 9.56 -23.09 -43.62
N ASN A 591 8.52 -22.69 -42.89
CA ASN A 591 7.25 -22.21 -43.45
C ASN A 591 6.70 -21.05 -42.59
N THR A 592 6.90 -19.83 -43.08
CA THR A 592 6.45 -18.61 -42.40
C THR A 592 4.95 -18.57 -42.15
N ARG A 593 4.14 -19.03 -43.11
CA ARG A 593 2.66 -19.06 -42.97
C ARG A 593 2.24 -20.06 -41.89
N GLY A 594 2.87 -21.24 -41.86
CA GLY A 594 2.64 -22.26 -40.83
C GLY A 594 2.94 -21.74 -39.43
N LEU A 595 4.08 -21.06 -39.25
CA LEU A 595 4.44 -20.43 -37.98
C LEU A 595 3.45 -19.35 -37.54
N LEU A 596 3.01 -18.48 -38.46
CA LEU A 596 1.99 -17.46 -38.18
C LEU A 596 0.65 -18.09 -37.78
N ASN A 597 0.25 -19.19 -38.43
CA ASN A 597 -0.96 -19.92 -38.08
C ASN A 597 -0.88 -20.50 -36.66
N LEU A 598 0.25 -21.10 -36.28
CA LEU A 598 0.46 -21.63 -34.93
C LEU A 598 0.41 -20.54 -33.85
N LEU A 599 0.97 -19.36 -34.15
CA LEU A 599 0.92 -18.23 -33.23
C LEU A 599 -0.52 -17.72 -33.08
N THR A 600 -1.21 -17.55 -34.20
CA THR A 600 -2.58 -16.99 -34.22
C THR A 600 -3.65 -17.97 -33.72
N SER A 601 -3.42 -19.28 -33.82
CA SER A 601 -4.25 -20.33 -33.19
C SER A 601 -3.99 -20.49 -31.70
N GLY A 602 -2.90 -19.91 -31.17
CA GLY A 602 -2.48 -20.03 -29.78
C GLY A 602 -1.74 -21.32 -29.45
N GLU A 603 -1.36 -22.13 -30.44
CA GLU A 603 -0.55 -23.34 -30.26
C GLU A 603 0.90 -23.04 -29.82
N VAL A 604 1.43 -21.88 -30.22
CA VAL A 604 2.71 -21.35 -29.74
C VAL A 604 2.52 -19.93 -29.20
N GLY A 605 3.24 -19.58 -28.14
CA GLY A 605 3.18 -18.25 -27.54
C GLY A 605 4.06 -17.22 -28.25
N ALA A 606 4.92 -17.68 -29.15
CA ALA A 606 5.95 -16.89 -29.78
C ALA A 606 6.57 -17.58 -31.01
N ILE A 607 7.05 -16.80 -32.00
CA ILE A 607 7.70 -17.30 -33.21
C ILE A 607 8.90 -16.45 -33.66
N ALA A 608 9.89 -17.06 -34.31
CA ALA A 608 10.93 -16.39 -35.09
C ALA A 608 10.79 -16.73 -36.58
N LEU A 609 10.82 -15.73 -37.46
CA LEU A 609 10.69 -15.88 -38.91
C LEU A 609 11.55 -14.87 -39.68
N PRO A 610 11.90 -15.12 -40.95
CA PRO A 610 12.68 -14.19 -41.75
C PRO A 610 11.89 -12.91 -42.00
N ASP A 611 12.57 -11.78 -42.00
CA ASP A 611 11.99 -10.49 -42.37
C ASP A 611 11.91 -10.38 -43.90
N GLN A 612 10.71 -10.57 -44.46
CA GLN A 612 10.44 -10.54 -45.91
C GLN A 612 9.45 -9.41 -46.22
N GLU A 613 9.62 -8.74 -47.37
CA GLU A 613 8.79 -7.59 -47.78
C GLU A 613 7.28 -7.88 -47.73
N GLY A 614 6.84 -9.09 -48.13
CA GLY A 614 5.42 -9.48 -48.16
C GLY A 614 4.76 -9.72 -46.79
N LEU A 615 5.51 -9.62 -45.68
CA LEU A 615 4.96 -9.73 -44.33
C LEU A 615 4.57 -8.38 -43.74
N ALA A 616 5.09 -7.27 -44.29
CA ALA A 616 4.88 -5.91 -43.79
C ALA A 616 3.40 -5.56 -43.61
N ASP A 617 2.57 -5.87 -44.61
CA ASP A 617 1.14 -5.55 -44.60
C ASP A 617 0.37 -6.33 -43.51
N ASN A 618 0.81 -7.55 -43.20
CA ASN A 618 0.20 -8.38 -42.16
C ASN A 618 0.65 -7.96 -40.74
N LEU A 619 1.86 -7.43 -40.59
CA LEU A 619 2.44 -7.09 -39.28
C LEU A 619 1.68 -5.95 -38.58
N SER A 620 1.22 -4.93 -39.32
CA SER A 620 0.45 -3.81 -38.76
C SER A 620 -0.82 -4.29 -38.04
N SER A 621 -1.51 -5.31 -38.59
CA SER A 621 -2.69 -5.91 -37.97
C SER A 621 -2.40 -6.76 -36.72
N LEU A 622 -1.14 -7.17 -36.54
CA LEU A 622 -0.69 -8.04 -35.46
C LEU A 622 -0.10 -7.28 -34.27
N GLN A 623 0.32 -6.03 -34.44
CA GLN A 623 0.98 -5.22 -33.40
C GLN A 623 0.11 -4.95 -32.16
N GLU A 624 -1.22 -4.97 -32.28
CA GLU A 624 -2.11 -4.87 -31.13
C GLU A 624 -2.02 -6.10 -30.22
N LYS A 625 -1.96 -7.30 -30.79
CA LYS A 625 -1.98 -8.57 -30.05
C LYS A 625 -0.59 -9.11 -29.70
N TYR A 626 0.40 -8.77 -30.52
CA TYR A 626 1.75 -9.31 -30.43
C TYR A 626 2.77 -8.18 -30.30
N HIS A 627 3.77 -8.41 -29.45
CA HIS A 627 4.99 -7.64 -29.46
C HIS A 627 5.88 -8.16 -30.60
N ILE A 628 6.39 -7.25 -31.43
CA ILE A 628 7.12 -7.57 -32.65
C ILE A 628 8.49 -6.90 -32.58
N ILE A 629 9.55 -7.70 -32.68
CA ILE A 629 10.93 -7.23 -32.64
C ILE A 629 11.61 -7.60 -33.96
N ARG A 630 12.33 -6.65 -34.56
CA ARG A 630 13.17 -6.89 -35.72
C ARG A 630 14.62 -7.01 -35.28
N THR A 631 15.29 -8.10 -35.61
CA THR A 631 16.72 -8.29 -35.32
C THR A 631 17.50 -8.61 -36.58
N THR A 632 18.76 -8.21 -36.63
CA THR A 632 19.71 -8.65 -37.67
C THR A 632 20.64 -9.70 -37.06
N THR A 633 20.60 -10.92 -37.59
CA THR A 633 21.50 -12.00 -37.18
C THR A 633 22.47 -12.31 -38.33
N GLY A 634 23.66 -11.71 -38.30
CA GLY A 634 24.58 -11.73 -39.45
C GLY A 634 23.98 -10.97 -40.64
N ASN A 635 23.96 -11.58 -41.82
CA ASN A 635 23.40 -10.97 -43.04
C ASN A 635 21.88 -11.15 -43.20
N SER A 636 21.19 -11.71 -42.19
CA SER A 636 19.76 -12.03 -42.28
C SER A 636 18.94 -11.22 -41.28
N ALA A 637 17.93 -10.49 -41.78
CA ALA A 637 16.93 -9.85 -40.95
C ALA A 637 15.87 -10.87 -40.51
N MET A 638 15.53 -10.85 -39.22
CA MET A 638 14.59 -11.75 -38.56
C MET A 638 13.52 -10.94 -37.83
N LEU A 639 12.32 -11.49 -37.79
CA LEU A 639 11.17 -11.01 -37.04
C LEU A 639 10.88 -11.98 -35.89
N HIS A 640 10.79 -11.45 -34.68
CA HIS A 640 10.35 -12.17 -33.50
C HIS A 640 8.99 -11.64 -33.08
N LEU A 641 7.99 -12.52 -33.00
CA LEU A 641 6.64 -12.17 -32.54
C LEU A 641 6.36 -12.90 -31.24
N GLN A 642 5.88 -12.18 -30.23
CA GLN A 642 5.54 -12.70 -28.91
C GLN A 642 4.14 -12.25 -28.54
N THR A 643 3.32 -13.13 -27.94
CA THR A 643 2.07 -12.66 -27.33
C THR A 643 2.36 -11.64 -26.23
N ARG A 644 1.58 -10.55 -26.15
CA ARG A 644 1.78 -9.55 -25.09
C ARG A 644 1.62 -10.15 -23.68
N ALA A 645 0.73 -11.12 -23.51
CA ALA A 645 0.59 -11.87 -22.26
C ALA A 645 1.89 -12.61 -21.87
N LEU A 646 2.60 -13.18 -22.84
CA LEU A 646 3.88 -13.82 -22.58
C LEU A 646 4.98 -12.78 -22.28
N LEU A 647 4.95 -11.60 -22.91
CA LEU A 647 5.88 -10.50 -22.61
C LEU A 647 5.67 -9.96 -21.18
N GLU A 648 4.43 -9.79 -20.72
CA GLU A 648 4.15 -9.37 -19.35
C GLU A 648 4.65 -10.38 -18.30
N ARG A 649 4.61 -11.67 -18.65
CA ARG A 649 5.04 -12.77 -17.77
C ARG A 649 6.55 -12.98 -17.76
N LEU A 650 7.18 -12.81 -18.92
CA LEU A 650 8.61 -12.96 -19.13
C LEU A 650 9.11 -11.69 -19.83
N PRO A 651 9.13 -10.56 -19.10
CA PRO A 651 9.60 -9.31 -19.65
C PRO A 651 11.03 -9.51 -20.10
N ASN A 652 11.24 -9.27 -21.38
CA ASN A 652 12.55 -9.17 -21.95
C ASN A 652 12.80 -7.69 -22.18
N ASP A 653 13.63 -7.09 -21.34
CA ASP A 653 14.03 -5.68 -21.46
C ASP A 653 14.90 -5.42 -22.71
N TYR A 654 15.22 -6.49 -23.43
CA TYR A 654 16.13 -6.48 -24.55
C TYR A 654 15.39 -6.89 -25.84
N GLU A 655 15.42 -6.03 -26.85
CA GLU A 655 14.88 -6.29 -28.21
C GLU A 655 15.73 -7.34 -28.95
N THR A 656 15.82 -8.54 -28.38
CA THR A 656 16.75 -9.58 -28.81
C THR A 656 16.05 -10.88 -29.12
N ASN A 657 16.78 -11.79 -29.78
CA ASN A 657 16.28 -13.13 -30.07
C ASN A 657 15.92 -13.89 -28.77
N TRP A 658 15.26 -15.05 -28.90
CA TRP A 658 14.78 -15.97 -27.84
C TRP A 658 15.85 -16.53 -26.88
N ASN A 659 16.98 -15.84 -26.77
CA ASN A 659 18.08 -16.13 -25.91
C ASN A 659 17.59 -16.25 -24.46
N ALA A 660 17.44 -17.50 -23.99
CA ALA A 660 16.87 -17.78 -22.68
C ALA A 660 17.76 -17.32 -21.51
N HIS A 661 18.88 -16.65 -21.78
CA HIS A 661 19.75 -16.11 -20.75
C HIS A 661 19.11 -14.98 -19.92
N LEU A 662 17.92 -14.55 -20.31
CA LEU A 662 17.14 -13.45 -19.76
C LEU A 662 15.93 -13.95 -18.94
N TRP A 663 15.81 -15.27 -18.78
CA TRP A 663 14.59 -15.95 -18.33
C TRP A 663 14.82 -16.60 -16.95
N TYR A 664 15.79 -16.09 -16.19
CA TYR A 664 16.10 -16.49 -14.82
C TYR A 664 15.60 -15.43 -13.85
N SER A 665 15.30 -15.83 -12.61
CA SER A 665 15.21 -14.85 -11.54
C SER A 665 16.61 -14.28 -11.28
N PRO A 666 16.80 -12.96 -11.18
CA PRO A 666 17.98 -12.42 -10.53
C PRO A 666 18.07 -12.91 -9.08
#